data_AF-A0A3Q1DEZ9-F1
#
_entry.id   AF-A0A3Q1DEZ9-F1
#
_cell.length_a   1.000
_cell.length_b   1.000
_cell.length_c   1.000
_cell.angle_alpha   90.00
_cell.angle_beta   90.00
_cell.angle_gamma   90.00
#
_symmetry.space_group_name_H-M   'P 1'
#
loop_
_entity.id
_entity.type
_entity.pdbx_description
1 polymer ?
#
loop_
_entity_poly.entity_id
_entity_poly.type
_entity_poly.pdbx_seq_one_letter_code
_entity_poly.pdbx_strand_id
1 'polypeptide(L)'
;MGLLLLLTSTLLSSYFHPGSVVNAQHMFTIRDISLSVEPSTDVTRGTNVTVRCQVTVSSSGQEALSREYTIFKDGSIVYTKTTSSSEDFLYLLPEARVSNSGKYKCKINIEGKQSTSDAKKLSVTGLSKPDLHLNKGVVTEGEELTARCMAPGETGSIFFYFYDNSEEVQEKRVNSNQAVAELRFSSIGNHKIHCAYTVLITPDSFKSEESNSVTVSVKEISITPVLEISPQYKIFEGDRLNIFCSVQTSQHSTENMLLYLSEGTSLLSSGTTKVNHSMVALAKAAGLMFECRMEMGHLVKTATKTLPVTELFSAPTLTMSPAEVFQREPMTLTCKSESFASERLQRKELTYTLYSLGNPLNSGDTGVFSGKALQHEFNYTCTARAKGIEKHSETLTVRPRVFVSAPKISVYDKAILGKPIQILCESDTGSLPINYTLWKGYHTEGTTRVQMPFQKALFTVSISKPEELNKYMCEANNGREEGLLGARLTANVTVPLTHAMLSVLPALQDISEEGHLNLICSVQGTPPVTFKWYRVGDPQPLNATTSDNVYKDYEFPVISKAHSGKYYCEAFNHANNIVRSNEVTVEVRMAVWKKALIGGICLLIVTVLVLVFGLYFRSKRVRVDRAAVSVWSERKPEAGNDEENSMMSNEPDVEYTEVVHPRSADPARVPLRKGTDTVYSELQNSPHGAADHHDYGSVEYAELNGEQSESSQHHPQVNSYQDLPEPVD
;
A
#
# COMPACT_ATOMS: atom_id res chain seq x y z
N MET A 1 1.81 -75.10 79.84
CA MET A 1 0.65 -76.04 79.82
C MET A 1 -0.44 -75.44 78.95
N GLY A 2 -1.31 -76.25 78.34
CA GLY A 2 -2.56 -75.77 77.74
C GLY A 2 -2.48 -75.18 76.34
N LEU A 3 -2.13 -76.00 75.34
CA LEU A 3 -2.68 -75.84 73.98
C LEU A 3 -3.98 -76.66 73.90
N LEU A 4 -4.85 -76.35 72.92
CA LEU A 4 -6.19 -76.95 72.68
C LEU A 4 -7.25 -76.64 73.75
N LEU A 5 -8.17 -75.72 73.42
CA LEU A 5 -9.57 -76.09 73.16
C LEU A 5 -10.29 -74.96 72.41
N LEU A 6 -10.11 -74.97 71.09
CA LEU A 6 -10.89 -74.19 70.12
C LEU A 6 -12.11 -75.00 69.68
N LEU A 7 -13.15 -74.29 69.20
CA LEU A 7 -14.24 -74.79 68.35
C LEU A 7 -15.20 -75.85 68.93
N THR A 8 -16.42 -75.42 69.26
CA THR A 8 -17.68 -76.09 68.85
C THR A 8 -18.89 -75.16 69.10
N SER A 9 -20.05 -75.50 68.54
CA SER A 9 -21.39 -74.88 68.78
C SER A 9 -21.79 -73.59 68.06
N THR A 10 -21.21 -73.26 66.90
CA THR A 10 -21.96 -72.50 65.87
C THR A 10 -22.84 -73.45 65.05
N LEU A 11 -24.07 -73.75 65.50
CA LEU A 11 -25.11 -74.38 64.68
C LEU A 11 -26.48 -74.40 65.38
N LEU A 12 -27.31 -73.36 65.18
CA LEU A 12 -28.78 -73.42 65.24
C LEU A 12 -29.40 -72.09 64.77
N SER A 13 -29.27 -71.79 63.48
CA SER A 13 -30.07 -70.77 62.80
C SER A 13 -31.33 -71.41 62.22
N SER A 14 -32.50 -70.77 62.40
CA SER A 14 -33.59 -70.73 61.41
C SER A 14 -34.83 -69.98 61.93
N TYR A 15 -35.57 -69.36 61.00
CA TYR A 15 -36.86 -68.65 61.18
C TYR A 15 -36.78 -67.39 62.06
N PHE A 16 -37.22 -66.20 61.63
CA PHE A 16 -38.27 -65.84 60.68
C PHE A 16 -37.84 -64.84 59.58
N HIS A 17 -38.73 -64.60 58.61
CA HIS A 17 -38.59 -63.60 57.55
C HIS A 17 -39.48 -62.35 57.79
N PRO A 18 -39.24 -61.21 57.11
CA PRO A 18 -39.71 -59.91 57.55
C PRO A 18 -41.16 -59.57 57.14
N GLY A 19 -41.83 -58.78 57.98
CA GLY A 19 -43.03 -58.02 57.60
C GLY A 19 -42.67 -56.60 57.13
N SER A 20 -43.37 -56.09 56.13
CA SER A 20 -43.14 -54.74 55.59
C SER A 20 -43.73 -53.66 56.49
N VAL A 21 -42.91 -52.68 56.87
CA VAL A 21 -43.37 -51.44 57.52
C VAL A 21 -43.71 -50.41 56.45
N VAL A 22 -44.92 -49.84 56.52
CA VAL A 22 -45.36 -48.77 55.63
C VAL A 22 -44.67 -47.47 56.06
N ASN A 23 -43.87 -46.87 55.19
CA ASN A 23 -43.18 -45.62 55.47
C ASN A 23 -44.16 -44.44 55.40
N ALA A 24 -44.61 -43.96 56.56
CA ALA A 24 -45.43 -42.75 56.65
C ALA A 24 -44.55 -41.51 56.44
N GLN A 25 -44.79 -40.72 55.39
CA GLN A 25 -44.03 -39.49 55.15
C GLN A 25 -44.39 -38.42 56.19
N HIS A 26 -43.41 -37.99 56.99
CA HIS A 26 -43.59 -36.93 57.97
C HIS A 26 -43.83 -35.59 57.26
N MET A 27 -45.00 -34.99 57.45
CA MET A 27 -45.33 -33.72 56.80
C MET A 27 -44.78 -32.55 57.62
N PHE A 28 -43.93 -31.72 57.00
CA PHE A 28 -43.43 -30.50 57.63
C PHE A 28 -43.32 -29.32 56.66
N THR A 29 -43.35 -28.11 57.22
CA THR A 29 -42.96 -26.90 56.50
C THR A 29 -42.23 -25.90 57.38
N ILE A 30 -41.19 -25.31 56.80
CA ILE A 30 -40.59 -24.07 57.27
C ILE A 30 -41.62 -22.97 56.98
N ARG A 31 -41.93 -22.13 57.97
CA ARG A 31 -42.84 -20.98 57.86
C ARG A 31 -42.10 -19.65 57.72
N ASP A 32 -41.04 -19.49 58.52
CA ASP A 32 -40.23 -18.27 58.58
C ASP A 32 -38.77 -18.61 58.93
N ILE A 33 -37.83 -17.77 58.48
CA ILE A 33 -36.41 -17.83 58.81
C ILE A 33 -35.84 -16.40 58.87
N SER A 34 -35.54 -15.93 60.07
CA SER A 34 -35.04 -14.57 60.34
C SER A 34 -33.65 -14.58 60.97
N LEU A 35 -32.94 -13.46 60.82
CA LEU A 35 -31.56 -13.29 61.26
C LEU A 35 -31.40 -11.99 62.08
N SER A 36 -31.04 -12.14 63.35
CA SER A 36 -30.68 -11.06 64.25
C SER A 36 -29.18 -11.07 64.55
N VAL A 37 -28.66 -9.91 64.95
CA VAL A 37 -27.26 -9.71 65.35
C VAL A 37 -27.30 -8.97 66.67
N GLU A 38 -26.85 -9.63 67.74
CA GLU A 38 -26.85 -9.13 69.11
C GLU A 38 -25.40 -8.78 69.50
N PRO A 39 -25.12 -7.64 70.18
CA PRO A 39 -26.08 -6.64 70.67
C PRO A 39 -26.51 -5.60 69.62
N SER A 40 -25.79 -5.47 68.50
CA SER A 40 -25.99 -4.41 67.49
C SER A 40 -25.43 -4.86 66.13
N THR A 41 -25.93 -4.28 65.03
CA THR A 41 -25.31 -4.40 63.69
C THR A 41 -23.98 -3.66 63.59
N ASP A 42 -23.76 -2.67 64.45
CA ASP A 42 -22.61 -1.77 64.42
C ASP A 42 -21.95 -1.76 65.81
N VAL A 43 -20.69 -2.19 65.87
CA VAL A 43 -19.93 -2.43 67.11
C VAL A 43 -18.47 -1.99 66.99
N THR A 44 -17.77 -1.89 68.11
CA THR A 44 -16.31 -1.66 68.17
C THR A 44 -15.55 -2.98 68.28
N ARG A 45 -14.26 -2.98 67.90
CA ARG A 45 -13.36 -4.13 68.08
C ARG A 45 -13.39 -4.68 69.51
N GLY A 46 -13.32 -6.00 69.65
CA GLY A 46 -13.37 -6.70 70.95
C GLY A 46 -14.78 -6.99 71.48
N THR A 47 -15.84 -6.48 70.83
CA THR A 47 -17.22 -6.80 71.22
C THR A 47 -17.54 -8.26 70.94
N ASN A 48 -18.10 -8.99 71.90
CA ASN A 48 -18.66 -10.32 71.65
C ASN A 48 -19.99 -10.15 70.89
N VAL A 49 -20.07 -10.69 69.66
CA VAL A 49 -21.25 -10.60 68.80
C VAL A 49 -21.87 -11.99 68.64
N THR A 50 -23.20 -12.06 68.70
CA THR A 50 -23.96 -13.28 68.41
C THR A 50 -24.80 -13.07 67.15
N VAL A 51 -24.55 -13.86 66.12
CA VAL A 51 -25.42 -13.95 64.94
C VAL A 51 -26.44 -15.05 65.20
N ARG A 52 -27.71 -14.66 65.37
CA ARG A 52 -28.80 -15.52 65.83
C ARG A 52 -29.79 -15.76 64.70
N CYS A 53 -29.92 -17.02 64.30
CA CYS A 53 -30.84 -17.46 63.27
C CYS A 53 -32.05 -18.14 63.89
N GLN A 54 -33.23 -17.58 63.66
CA GLN A 54 -34.50 -18.02 64.25
C GLN A 54 -35.36 -18.64 63.15
N VAL A 55 -35.87 -19.87 63.35
CA VAL A 55 -36.61 -20.59 62.30
C VAL A 55 -37.88 -21.22 62.84
N THR A 56 -39.02 -20.75 62.31
CA THR A 56 -40.32 -21.33 62.64
C THR A 56 -40.61 -22.51 61.73
N VAL A 57 -40.67 -23.73 62.29
CA VAL A 57 -41.04 -24.96 61.56
C VAL A 57 -42.33 -25.53 62.15
N SER A 58 -43.20 -26.08 61.30
CA SER A 58 -44.36 -26.88 61.73
C SER A 58 -44.27 -28.28 61.17
N SER A 59 -44.46 -29.29 62.02
CA SER A 59 -44.42 -30.72 61.70
C SER A 59 -45.68 -31.44 62.18
N SER A 60 -46.05 -32.55 61.53
CA SER A 60 -47.23 -33.36 61.86
C SER A 60 -46.94 -34.56 62.78
N GLY A 61 -45.74 -34.65 63.37
CA GLY A 61 -45.29 -35.80 64.16
C GLY A 61 -44.38 -35.40 65.31
N GLN A 62 -44.20 -36.30 66.29
CA GLN A 62 -43.44 -36.07 67.52
C GLN A 62 -41.92 -36.25 67.37
N GLU A 63 -41.44 -36.75 66.24
CA GLU A 63 -40.00 -36.97 66.01
C GLU A 63 -39.25 -35.68 65.70
N ALA A 64 -38.00 -35.60 66.15
CA ALA A 64 -37.19 -34.39 66.07
C ALA A 64 -36.48 -34.28 64.71
N LEU A 65 -37.05 -33.47 63.81
CA LEU A 65 -36.50 -33.16 62.48
C LEU A 65 -35.01 -32.76 62.55
N SER A 66 -34.20 -33.30 61.63
CA SER A 66 -32.78 -32.93 61.50
C SER A 66 -32.64 -31.61 60.75
N ARG A 67 -32.04 -30.60 61.41
CA ARG A 67 -31.84 -29.24 60.89
C ARG A 67 -30.37 -28.99 60.64
N GLU A 68 -29.98 -28.93 59.38
CA GLU A 68 -28.66 -28.43 58.96
C GLU A 68 -28.72 -26.91 58.79
N TYR A 69 -27.92 -26.19 59.58
CA TYR A 69 -27.78 -24.74 59.49
C TYR A 69 -26.46 -24.39 58.81
N THR A 70 -26.49 -23.40 57.91
CA THR A 70 -25.31 -22.82 57.26
C THR A 70 -25.33 -21.30 57.40
N ILE A 71 -24.28 -20.74 57.98
CA ILE A 71 -24.05 -19.30 58.03
C ILE A 71 -23.11 -18.91 56.89
N PHE A 72 -23.60 -17.99 56.06
CA PHE A 72 -22.84 -17.35 55.00
C PHE A 72 -22.40 -15.96 55.46
N LYS A 73 -21.18 -15.56 55.10
CA LYS A 73 -20.66 -14.19 55.18
C LYS A 73 -20.25 -13.75 53.77
N ASP A 74 -20.90 -12.72 53.24
CA ASP A 74 -20.63 -12.14 51.91
C ASP A 74 -20.63 -13.19 50.76
N GLY A 75 -21.45 -14.23 50.90
CA GLY A 75 -21.56 -15.35 49.95
C GLY A 75 -20.64 -16.55 50.24
N SER A 76 -19.59 -16.38 51.05
CA SER A 76 -18.75 -17.48 51.54
C SER A 76 -19.41 -18.22 52.71
N ILE A 77 -19.21 -19.54 52.84
CA ILE A 77 -19.65 -20.29 54.02
C ILE A 77 -18.63 -20.08 55.14
N VAL A 78 -19.09 -19.63 56.32
CA VAL A 78 -18.22 -19.43 57.50
C VAL A 78 -18.51 -20.40 58.65
N TYR A 79 -19.69 -21.04 58.66
CA TYR A 79 -20.03 -22.06 59.64
C TYR A 79 -21.17 -22.97 59.14
N THR A 80 -21.06 -24.27 59.39
CA THR A 80 -22.13 -25.26 59.13
C THR A 80 -22.25 -26.18 60.33
N LYS A 81 -23.48 -26.47 60.77
CA LYS A 81 -23.73 -27.40 61.89
C LYS A 81 -25.14 -27.97 61.81
N THR A 82 -25.25 -29.27 62.05
CA THR A 82 -26.53 -30.01 62.08
C THR A 82 -26.99 -30.25 63.51
N THR A 83 -28.29 -30.13 63.78
CA THR A 83 -28.90 -30.37 65.10
C THR A 83 -30.34 -30.84 64.98
N SER A 84 -30.82 -31.63 65.94
CA SER A 84 -32.24 -31.97 66.10
C SER A 84 -33.00 -30.99 67.00
N SER A 85 -32.31 -30.05 67.67
CA SER A 85 -32.95 -29.02 68.51
C SER A 85 -33.85 -28.10 67.69
N SER A 86 -34.94 -27.63 68.31
CA SER A 86 -35.87 -26.63 67.78
C SER A 86 -35.57 -25.20 68.27
N GLU A 87 -34.52 -25.02 69.06
CA GLU A 87 -34.05 -23.71 69.53
C GLU A 87 -33.38 -22.90 68.41
N ASP A 88 -33.26 -21.59 68.64
CA ASP A 88 -32.55 -20.67 67.75
C ASP A 88 -31.08 -21.08 67.58
N PHE A 89 -30.58 -20.96 66.35
CA PHE A 89 -29.20 -21.28 66.03
C PHE A 89 -28.27 -20.08 66.27
N LEU A 90 -27.34 -20.23 67.21
CA LEU A 90 -26.39 -19.18 67.61
C LEU A 90 -25.00 -19.42 66.99
N TYR A 91 -24.52 -18.47 66.20
CA TYR A 91 -23.13 -18.39 65.74
C TYR A 91 -22.41 -17.27 66.52
N LEU A 92 -21.44 -17.67 67.34
CA LEU A 92 -20.72 -16.79 68.25
C LEU A 92 -19.46 -16.23 67.58
N LEU A 93 -19.32 -14.91 67.62
CA LEU A 93 -18.13 -14.16 67.24
C LEU A 93 -17.54 -13.51 68.50
N PRO A 94 -16.81 -14.27 69.34
CA PRO A 94 -16.10 -13.69 70.48
C PRO A 94 -15.05 -12.70 69.98
N GLU A 95 -14.87 -11.60 70.72
CA GLU A 95 -13.83 -10.61 70.46
C GLU A 95 -13.81 -10.04 69.02
N ALA A 96 -14.98 -9.79 68.43
CA ALA A 96 -15.11 -9.43 67.02
C ALA A 96 -14.13 -8.34 66.55
N ARG A 97 -13.50 -8.56 65.40
CA ARG A 97 -12.51 -7.69 64.75
C ARG A 97 -13.07 -7.09 63.47
N VAL A 98 -12.36 -6.10 62.91
CA VAL A 98 -12.76 -5.44 61.66
C VAL A 98 -13.03 -6.47 60.56
N SER A 99 -12.20 -7.51 60.45
CA SER A 99 -12.33 -8.67 59.55
C SER A 99 -13.64 -9.47 59.66
N ASN A 100 -14.38 -9.37 60.77
CA ASN A 100 -15.71 -9.96 60.91
C ASN A 100 -16.82 -9.11 60.26
N SER A 101 -16.57 -7.86 59.89
CA SER A 101 -17.52 -7.00 59.17
C SER A 101 -17.94 -7.62 57.83
N GLY A 102 -19.23 -7.62 57.52
CA GLY A 102 -19.77 -8.24 56.31
C GLY A 102 -21.29 -8.47 56.35
N LYS A 103 -21.86 -8.99 55.25
CA LYS A 103 -23.28 -9.35 55.14
C LYS A 103 -23.47 -10.82 55.50
N TYR A 104 -24.06 -11.07 56.67
CA TYR A 104 -24.40 -12.40 57.14
C TYR A 104 -25.77 -12.84 56.61
N LYS A 105 -25.88 -14.12 56.23
CA LYS A 105 -27.15 -14.82 55.93
C LYS A 105 -27.16 -16.18 56.63
N CYS A 106 -28.33 -16.60 57.11
CA CYS A 106 -28.55 -17.97 57.57
C CYS A 106 -29.37 -18.75 56.54
N LYS A 107 -28.94 -19.99 56.27
CA LYS A 107 -29.69 -20.99 55.51
C LYS A 107 -30.00 -22.16 56.43
N ILE A 108 -31.19 -22.73 56.27
CA ILE A 108 -31.56 -24.01 56.86
C ILE A 108 -31.87 -25.03 55.76
N ASN A 109 -31.49 -26.28 55.99
CA ASN A 109 -31.84 -27.46 55.21
C ASN A 109 -32.44 -28.51 56.15
N ILE A 110 -33.64 -29.00 55.83
CA ILE A 110 -34.32 -30.08 56.55
C ILE A 110 -34.75 -31.09 55.49
N GLU A 111 -34.17 -32.29 55.51
CA GLU A 111 -34.55 -33.41 54.63
C GLU A 111 -34.60 -33.02 53.12
N GLY A 112 -33.69 -32.11 52.71
CA GLY A 112 -33.60 -31.58 51.34
C GLY A 112 -34.45 -30.33 51.07
N LYS A 113 -35.43 -30.00 51.92
CA LYS A 113 -36.23 -28.77 51.85
C LYS A 113 -35.46 -27.62 52.49
N GLN A 114 -35.17 -26.59 51.70
CA GLN A 114 -34.25 -25.51 52.08
C GLN A 114 -34.97 -24.16 52.18
N SER A 115 -34.48 -23.28 53.06
CA SER A 115 -34.89 -21.88 53.15
C SER A 115 -33.73 -21.00 53.63
N THR A 116 -33.79 -19.69 53.40
CA THR A 116 -32.67 -18.75 53.67
C THR A 116 -33.21 -17.39 54.12
N SER A 117 -32.56 -16.79 55.12
CA SER A 117 -32.89 -15.45 55.63
C SER A 117 -32.49 -14.32 54.68
N ASP A 118 -33.06 -13.15 54.94
CA ASP A 118 -32.47 -11.88 54.50
C ASP A 118 -31.05 -11.66 55.07
N ALA A 119 -30.32 -10.76 54.44
CA ALA A 119 -28.96 -10.41 54.85
C ALA A 119 -28.96 -9.36 55.96
N LYS A 120 -28.20 -9.60 57.03
CA LYS A 120 -27.88 -8.58 58.04
C LYS A 120 -26.42 -8.16 57.91
N LYS A 121 -26.15 -6.85 57.78
CA LYS A 121 -24.76 -6.34 57.80
C LYS A 121 -24.29 -6.28 59.27
N LEU A 122 -23.11 -6.83 59.53
CA LEU A 122 -22.30 -6.53 60.71
C LEU A 122 -21.19 -5.55 60.29
N SER A 123 -20.96 -4.54 61.12
CA SER A 123 -19.94 -3.51 60.95
C SER A 123 -19.12 -3.45 62.25
N VAL A 124 -17.83 -3.76 62.18
CA VAL A 124 -16.91 -3.73 63.32
C VAL A 124 -15.86 -2.65 63.08
N THR A 125 -15.76 -1.71 64.01
CA THR A 125 -14.95 -0.49 63.85
C THR A 125 -13.78 -0.39 64.82
N GLY A 126 -12.72 0.31 64.39
CA GLY A 126 -11.47 0.48 65.12
C GLY A 126 -10.49 -0.69 64.95
N LEU A 127 -9.19 -0.38 64.95
CA LEU A 127 -8.10 -1.34 64.78
C LEU A 127 -7.14 -1.31 65.99
N SER A 128 -6.28 -2.32 66.15
CA SER A 128 -5.17 -2.25 67.11
C SER A 128 -4.13 -1.22 66.67
N LYS A 129 -3.51 -0.49 67.61
CA LYS A 129 -2.26 0.20 67.31
C LYS A 129 -1.15 -0.84 67.10
N PRO A 130 -0.32 -0.74 66.06
CA PRO A 130 0.76 -1.69 65.84
C PRO A 130 1.94 -1.49 66.81
N ASP A 131 2.69 -2.57 67.01
CA ASP A 131 3.84 -2.65 67.92
C ASP A 131 5.07 -3.15 67.15
N LEU A 132 6.15 -2.36 67.14
CA LEU A 132 7.35 -2.56 66.35
C LEU A 132 8.54 -2.94 67.23
N HIS A 133 9.13 -4.10 66.95
CA HIS A 133 10.34 -4.60 67.60
C HIS A 133 11.45 -4.79 66.57
N LEU A 134 12.68 -4.42 66.94
CA LEU A 134 13.87 -4.50 66.09
C LEU A 134 14.93 -5.35 66.79
N ASN A 135 15.65 -6.18 66.03
CA ASN A 135 16.71 -7.02 66.60
C ASN A 135 17.99 -6.25 66.99
N LYS A 136 18.22 -5.06 66.41
CA LYS A 136 19.39 -4.20 66.61
C LYS A 136 18.98 -2.72 66.58
N GLY A 137 19.60 -1.90 67.43
CA GLY A 137 19.47 -0.43 67.43
C GLY A 137 20.70 0.31 66.85
N VAL A 138 21.78 -0.41 66.58
CA VAL A 138 23.01 0.09 65.95
C VAL A 138 23.46 -0.96 64.96
N VAL A 139 23.81 -0.54 63.74
CA VAL A 139 24.30 -1.41 62.66
C VAL A 139 25.46 -0.74 61.91
N THR A 140 26.26 -1.52 61.19
CA THR A 140 27.23 -0.97 60.23
C THR A 140 26.66 -0.85 58.82
N GLU A 141 27.30 -0.03 57.98
CA GLU A 141 27.03 0.09 56.55
C GLU A 141 26.95 -1.28 55.85
N GLY A 142 25.85 -1.57 55.15
CA GLY A 142 25.61 -2.86 54.49
C GLY A 142 25.20 -4.03 55.42
N GLU A 143 25.11 -3.82 56.73
CA GLU A 143 24.59 -4.83 57.67
C GLU A 143 23.06 -4.85 57.69
N GLU A 144 22.47 -6.05 57.66
CA GLU A 144 21.02 -6.22 57.69
C GLU A 144 20.45 -6.27 59.12
N LEU A 145 19.24 -5.74 59.26
CA LEU A 145 18.45 -5.79 60.49
C LEU A 145 17.05 -6.38 60.23
N THR A 146 16.44 -6.89 61.29
CA THR A 146 15.14 -7.54 61.26
C THR A 146 14.13 -6.73 62.06
N ALA A 147 13.08 -6.27 61.39
CA ALA A 147 11.97 -5.51 61.96
C ALA A 147 10.71 -6.39 62.04
N ARG A 148 10.15 -6.58 63.24
CA ARG A 148 8.90 -7.30 63.48
C ARG A 148 7.80 -6.30 63.84
N CYS A 149 6.81 -6.15 62.97
CA CYS A 149 5.62 -5.36 63.24
C CYS A 149 4.46 -6.30 63.62
N MET A 150 3.76 -6.00 64.71
CA MET A 150 2.62 -6.77 65.20
C MET A 150 1.34 -5.93 65.18
N ALA A 151 0.20 -6.58 64.94
CA ALA A 151 -1.15 -6.02 65.01
C ALA A 151 -1.95 -6.74 66.11
N PRO A 152 -1.83 -6.32 67.40
CA PRO A 152 -2.33 -7.06 68.55
C PRO A 152 -3.82 -7.48 68.47
N GLY A 153 -4.00 -8.78 68.21
CA GLY A 153 -5.28 -9.46 68.19
C GLY A 153 -6.07 -9.37 66.87
N GLU A 154 -5.57 -8.69 65.84
CA GLU A 154 -6.26 -8.61 64.54
C GLU A 154 -6.13 -9.89 63.71
N THR A 155 -7.07 -10.12 62.80
CA THR A 155 -7.20 -11.35 62.00
C THR A 155 -7.61 -11.05 60.56
N GLY A 156 -7.48 -12.03 59.65
CA GLY A 156 -7.81 -11.89 58.23
C GLY A 156 -6.56 -11.70 57.37
N SER A 157 -6.72 -11.10 56.18
CA SER A 157 -5.61 -10.77 55.29
C SER A 157 -5.15 -9.33 55.57
N ILE A 158 -3.89 -9.18 55.96
CA ILE A 158 -3.31 -7.94 56.47
C ILE A 158 -2.08 -7.57 55.65
N PHE A 159 -2.00 -6.31 55.23
CA PHE A 159 -0.81 -5.72 54.62
C PHE A 159 -0.08 -4.90 55.66
N PHE A 160 1.20 -5.21 55.93
CA PHE A 160 2.06 -4.42 56.80
C PHE A 160 3.00 -3.57 55.96
N TYR A 161 3.18 -2.31 56.38
CA TYR A 161 4.01 -1.31 55.74
C TYR A 161 5.09 -0.86 56.72
N PHE A 162 6.35 -0.93 56.30
CA PHE A 162 7.51 -0.51 57.09
C PHE A 162 8.06 0.78 56.49
N TYR A 163 8.30 1.77 57.35
CA TYR A 163 8.71 3.12 56.97
C TYR A 163 10.04 3.48 57.62
N ASP A 164 10.91 4.14 56.85
CA ASP A 164 12.13 4.78 57.33
C ASP A 164 12.00 6.30 57.19
N ASN A 165 12.01 7.00 58.33
CA ASN A 165 11.74 8.42 58.50
C ASN A 165 10.36 8.86 58.03
N SER A 166 10.09 8.81 56.73
CA SER A 166 8.78 9.05 56.08
C SER A 166 8.64 8.34 54.72
N GLU A 167 9.64 7.55 54.28
CA GLU A 167 9.62 6.78 53.04
C GLU A 167 9.24 5.33 53.32
N GLU A 168 8.44 4.71 52.44
CA GLU A 168 8.01 3.32 52.59
C GLU A 168 9.07 2.38 52.03
N VAL A 169 9.71 1.59 52.90
CA VAL A 169 10.85 0.73 52.55
C VAL A 169 10.47 -0.73 52.30
N GLN A 170 9.32 -1.20 52.81
CA GLN A 170 8.86 -2.56 52.54
C GLN A 170 7.35 -2.77 52.82
N GLU A 171 6.64 -3.38 51.87
CA GLU A 171 5.31 -3.98 52.08
C GLU A 171 5.45 -5.49 52.37
N LYS A 172 4.64 -6.04 53.29
CA LYS A 172 4.44 -7.48 53.51
C LYS A 172 2.96 -7.81 53.67
N ARG A 173 2.38 -8.53 52.71
CA ARG A 173 1.06 -9.17 52.87
C ARG A 173 1.19 -10.49 53.65
N VAL A 174 0.38 -10.66 54.69
CA VAL A 174 0.30 -11.88 55.51
C VAL A 174 -1.16 -12.21 55.88
N ASN A 175 -1.39 -13.43 56.34
CA ASN A 175 -2.65 -13.85 56.97
C ASN A 175 -2.47 -14.07 58.50
N SER A 176 -1.50 -13.37 59.09
CA SER A 176 -1.13 -13.42 60.51
C SER A 176 -1.18 -12.04 61.14
N ASN A 177 -1.35 -12.00 62.46
CA ASN A 177 -1.35 -10.78 63.28
C ASN A 177 0.05 -10.10 63.42
N GLN A 178 1.01 -10.47 62.58
CA GLN A 178 2.37 -9.93 62.57
C GLN A 178 3.06 -10.20 61.23
N ALA A 179 3.98 -9.32 60.86
CA ALA A 179 4.90 -9.48 59.75
C ALA A 179 6.35 -9.23 60.19
N VAL A 180 7.29 -9.81 59.45
CA VAL A 180 8.73 -9.60 59.63
C VAL A 180 9.29 -9.04 58.32
N ALA A 181 10.08 -7.97 58.44
CA ALA A 181 10.79 -7.31 57.36
C ALA A 181 12.29 -7.34 57.60
N GLU A 182 13.04 -7.41 56.51
CA GLU A 182 14.49 -7.33 56.47
C GLU A 182 14.82 -5.96 55.86
N LEU A 183 15.40 -5.08 56.68
CA LEU A 183 15.65 -3.68 56.34
C LEU A 183 17.14 -3.43 56.15
N ARG A 184 17.45 -2.57 55.17
CA ARG A 184 18.81 -2.23 54.73
C ARG A 184 18.86 -0.71 54.51
N PHE A 185 19.98 -0.09 54.85
CA PHE A 185 20.16 1.37 54.73
C PHE A 185 21.18 1.73 53.66
N SER A 186 20.86 2.77 52.88
CA SER A 186 21.71 3.33 51.83
C SER A 186 22.54 4.55 52.29
N SER A 187 22.25 5.10 53.48
CA SER A 187 22.93 6.25 54.07
C SER A 187 23.44 5.97 55.49
N ILE A 188 24.40 6.78 55.92
CA ILE A 188 24.92 6.80 57.30
C ILE A 188 24.11 7.78 58.16
N GLY A 189 24.07 7.56 59.47
CA GLY A 189 23.40 8.45 60.43
C GLY A 189 22.25 7.78 61.18
N ASN A 190 21.21 8.55 61.53
CA ASN A 190 20.11 8.09 62.37
C ASN A 190 18.82 7.95 61.55
N HIS A 191 18.27 6.74 61.54
CA HIS A 191 17.10 6.31 60.77
C HIS A 191 15.91 6.02 61.70
N LYS A 192 14.76 6.65 61.47
CA LYS A 192 13.58 6.57 62.34
C LYS A 192 12.56 5.56 61.80
N ILE A 193 12.65 4.31 62.25
CA ILE A 193 11.82 3.21 61.78
C ILE A 193 10.47 3.18 62.50
N HIS A 194 9.40 3.00 61.75
CA HIS A 194 8.04 2.78 62.25
C HIS A 194 7.26 1.89 61.26
N CYS A 195 6.09 1.38 61.66
CA CYS A 195 5.22 0.59 60.79
C CYS A 195 3.74 0.95 60.95
N ALA A 196 2.96 0.64 59.92
CA ALA A 196 1.49 0.64 59.95
C ALA A 196 0.96 -0.61 59.24
N TYR A 197 -0.34 -0.90 59.32
CA TYR A 197 -0.93 -1.99 58.57
C TYR A 197 -2.34 -1.67 58.07
N THR A 198 -2.82 -2.44 57.09
CA THR A 198 -4.16 -2.33 56.51
C THR A 198 -4.84 -3.70 56.51
N VAL A 199 -6.06 -3.77 57.04
CA VAL A 199 -6.93 -4.97 56.95
C VAL A 199 -7.81 -4.87 55.71
N LEU A 200 -7.81 -5.90 54.87
CA LEU A 200 -8.57 -5.94 53.63
C LEU A 200 -9.93 -6.65 53.81
N ILE A 201 -11.02 -6.01 53.39
CA ILE A 201 -12.40 -6.53 53.43
C ILE A 201 -13.11 -6.14 52.13
N THR A 202 -12.75 -6.83 51.05
CA THR A 202 -13.15 -6.51 49.67
C THR A 202 -14.63 -6.09 49.54
N PRO A 203 -14.94 -4.88 49.03
CA PRO A 203 -14.04 -3.92 48.38
C PRO A 203 -13.27 -2.97 49.32
N ASP A 204 -13.66 -2.88 50.59
CA ASP A 204 -13.17 -1.90 51.55
C ASP A 204 -11.79 -2.27 52.12
N SER A 205 -11.05 -1.28 52.64
CA SER A 205 -9.80 -1.48 53.37
C SER A 205 -9.67 -0.48 54.52
N PHE A 206 -9.04 -0.91 55.61
CA PHE A 206 -8.96 -0.14 56.86
C PHE A 206 -7.51 -0.06 57.33
N LYS A 207 -6.90 1.14 57.30
CA LYS A 207 -5.52 1.39 57.76
C LYS A 207 -5.46 1.71 59.26
N SER A 208 -4.41 1.23 59.93
CA SER A 208 -4.12 1.48 61.35
C SER A 208 -3.50 2.86 61.59
N GLU A 209 -3.35 3.23 62.87
CA GLU A 209 -2.33 4.19 63.29
C GLU A 209 -0.91 3.67 63.01
N GLU A 210 0.07 4.57 63.05
CA GLU A 210 1.51 4.25 63.10
C GLU A 210 1.91 3.62 64.45
N SER A 211 2.97 2.82 64.44
CA SER A 211 3.54 2.16 65.63
C SER A 211 4.30 3.12 66.54
N ASN A 212 4.88 2.58 67.62
CA ASN A 212 6.08 3.18 68.22
C ASN A 212 7.16 3.37 67.15
N SER A 213 7.86 4.51 67.19
CA SER A 213 9.06 4.74 66.37
C SER A 213 10.32 4.37 67.12
N VAL A 214 11.30 3.80 66.44
CA VAL A 214 12.62 3.45 67.00
C VAL A 214 13.72 4.04 66.12
N THR A 215 14.73 4.64 66.72
CA THR A 215 15.89 5.17 65.99
C THR A 215 16.98 4.10 65.88
N VAL A 216 17.48 3.87 64.67
CA VAL A 216 18.63 3.00 64.39
C VAL A 216 19.80 3.87 63.94
N SER A 217 20.98 3.67 64.53
CA SER A 217 22.20 4.38 64.13
C SER A 217 23.07 3.53 63.22
N VAL A 218 23.30 4.01 61.99
CA VAL A 218 24.13 3.38 60.95
C VAL A 218 25.53 3.96 60.98
N LYS A 219 26.54 3.11 61.18
CA LYS A 219 27.96 3.48 61.22
C LYS A 219 28.66 3.19 59.89
N GLU A 220 29.41 4.17 59.39
CA GLU A 220 30.27 4.04 58.22
C GLU A 220 31.37 2.98 58.41
N ILE A 221 31.74 2.29 57.32
CA ILE A 221 32.91 1.41 57.28
C ILE A 221 34.05 2.07 56.48
N SER A 222 35.21 2.25 57.12
CA SER A 222 36.40 2.94 56.63
C SER A 222 37.19 2.16 55.56
N ILE A 223 36.52 1.89 54.44
CA ILE A 223 37.05 1.25 53.23
C ILE A 223 36.79 2.20 52.05
N THR A 224 37.80 2.43 51.21
CA THR A 224 37.70 3.30 50.03
C THR A 224 38.36 2.66 48.81
N PRO A 225 37.65 2.48 47.68
CA PRO A 225 38.27 2.10 46.42
C PRO A 225 39.05 3.28 45.82
N VAL A 226 40.25 3.02 45.32
CA VAL A 226 41.17 3.99 44.74
C VAL A 226 41.42 3.60 43.27
N LEU A 227 41.04 4.50 42.36
CA LEU A 227 41.18 4.34 40.91
C LEU A 227 42.26 5.28 40.35
N GLU A 228 43.43 4.71 40.08
CA GLU A 228 44.53 5.39 39.42
C GLU A 228 44.60 4.99 37.93
N ILE A 229 44.93 5.96 37.08
CA ILE A 229 45.12 5.72 35.64
C ILE A 229 46.35 6.51 35.20
N SER A 230 47.15 5.94 34.31
CA SER A 230 48.34 6.57 33.74
C SER A 230 48.43 6.31 32.23
N PRO A 231 48.70 7.33 31.40
CA PRO A 231 48.81 8.76 31.72
C PRO A 231 47.47 9.40 32.12
N GLN A 232 47.50 10.60 32.71
CA GLN A 232 46.30 11.34 33.18
C GLN A 232 45.90 12.53 32.29
N TYR A 233 46.76 12.95 31.34
CA TYR A 233 46.57 14.13 30.52
C TYR A 233 47.24 13.96 29.16
N LYS A 234 46.80 14.74 28.16
CA LYS A 234 47.28 14.67 26.76
C LYS A 234 47.22 13.25 26.17
N ILE A 235 46.12 12.56 26.47
CA ILE A 235 45.83 11.21 25.97
C ILE A 235 45.30 11.36 24.55
N PHE A 236 45.96 10.70 23.61
CA PHE A 236 45.50 10.57 22.22
C PHE A 236 45.01 9.14 21.99
N GLU A 237 44.12 9.00 21.01
CA GLU A 237 43.75 7.71 20.44
C GLU A 237 45.01 6.94 20.01
N GLY A 238 45.13 5.68 20.46
CA GLY A 238 46.32 4.86 20.28
C GLY A 238 47.34 4.89 21.44
N ASP A 239 47.27 5.85 22.37
CA ASP A 239 48.09 5.80 23.59
C ASP A 239 47.69 4.59 24.46
N ARG A 240 48.67 3.93 25.08
CA ARG A 240 48.44 2.82 26.02
C ARG A 240 48.11 3.37 27.41
N LEU A 241 46.92 3.02 27.90
CA LEU A 241 46.49 3.29 29.27
C LEU A 241 46.86 2.11 30.17
N ASN A 242 47.42 2.44 31.34
CA ASN A 242 47.58 1.50 32.44
C ASN A 242 46.66 1.95 33.58
N ILE A 243 45.75 1.07 33.99
CA ILE A 243 44.70 1.33 34.96
C ILE A 243 44.96 0.46 36.19
N PHE A 244 44.89 1.08 37.38
CA PHE A 244 45.09 0.42 38.65
C PHE A 244 43.92 0.75 39.59
N CYS A 245 43.20 -0.30 40.01
CA CYS A 245 42.07 -0.24 40.90
C CYS A 245 42.46 -1.01 42.16
N SER A 246 42.36 -0.39 43.34
CA SER A 246 42.79 -0.99 44.61
C SER A 246 41.92 -0.54 45.78
N VAL A 247 42.01 -1.22 46.92
CA VAL A 247 41.22 -0.91 48.11
C VAL A 247 42.11 -0.40 49.23
N GLN A 248 41.84 0.81 49.74
CA GLN A 248 42.46 1.33 50.95
C GLN A 248 41.54 1.06 52.15
N THR A 249 42.08 0.39 53.17
CA THR A 249 41.39 0.02 54.42
C THR A 249 42.35 0.23 55.59
N SER A 250 41.84 0.67 56.74
CA SER A 250 42.66 0.96 57.93
C SER A 250 42.68 -0.15 58.97
N GLN A 251 41.61 -0.96 59.10
CA GLN A 251 41.43 -1.90 60.23
C GLN A 251 40.63 -3.19 59.93
N HIS A 252 40.25 -3.47 58.69
CA HIS A 252 39.36 -4.62 58.36
C HIS A 252 40.08 -5.77 57.64
N SER A 253 39.64 -7.02 57.88
CA SER A 253 40.05 -8.19 57.08
C SER A 253 39.64 -7.98 55.63
N THR A 254 40.50 -8.39 54.69
CA THR A 254 40.24 -8.34 53.24
C THR A 254 39.62 -9.64 52.70
N GLU A 255 39.27 -10.59 53.58
CA GLU A 255 38.59 -11.82 53.21
C GLU A 255 37.17 -11.50 52.70
N ASN A 256 36.76 -12.16 51.62
CA ASN A 256 35.49 -11.93 50.92
C ASN A 256 35.29 -10.54 50.29
N MET A 257 36.38 -9.77 50.09
CA MET A 257 36.36 -8.61 49.18
C MET A 257 36.51 -9.06 47.72
N LEU A 258 35.66 -8.51 46.85
CA LEU A 258 35.75 -8.62 45.39
C LEU A 258 35.89 -7.22 44.80
N LEU A 259 36.69 -7.10 43.74
CA LEU A 259 37.03 -5.84 43.12
C LEU A 259 36.92 -5.97 41.60
N TYR A 260 36.06 -5.15 41.00
CA TYR A 260 35.77 -5.15 39.57
C TYR A 260 36.24 -3.84 38.94
N LEU A 261 36.84 -3.95 37.76
CA LEU A 261 37.26 -2.81 36.95
C LEU A 261 36.54 -2.86 35.60
N SER A 262 35.78 -1.83 35.25
CA SER A 262 35.04 -1.74 33.99
C SER A 262 35.29 -0.42 33.23
N GLU A 263 35.02 -0.46 31.93
CA GLU A 263 34.87 0.71 31.06
C GLU A 263 33.40 0.81 30.64
N GLY A 264 32.66 1.76 31.22
CA GLY A 264 31.20 1.80 31.12
C GLY A 264 30.57 0.47 31.54
N THR A 265 29.88 -0.19 30.61
CA THR A 265 29.24 -1.51 30.83
C THR A 265 30.19 -2.70 30.65
N SER A 266 31.41 -2.51 30.13
CA SER A 266 32.33 -3.59 29.78
C SER A 266 33.28 -3.91 30.93
N LEU A 267 33.20 -5.11 31.50
CA LEU A 267 34.15 -5.60 32.50
C LEU A 267 35.54 -5.81 31.86
N LEU A 268 36.56 -5.12 32.38
CA LEU A 268 37.95 -5.22 31.92
C LEU A 268 38.76 -6.27 32.70
N SER A 269 38.53 -6.35 34.02
CA SER A 269 39.25 -7.26 34.92
C SER A 269 38.57 -7.35 36.29
N SER A 270 38.90 -8.39 37.07
CA SER A 270 38.38 -8.63 38.41
C SER A 270 39.45 -9.25 39.32
N GLY A 271 39.39 -8.94 40.62
CA GLY A 271 40.30 -9.44 41.65
C GLY A 271 39.68 -9.30 43.04
N THR A 272 40.50 -9.23 44.09
CA THR A 272 40.04 -9.13 45.49
C THR A 272 40.39 -7.79 46.14
N THR A 273 41.67 -7.45 46.21
CA THR A 273 42.19 -6.22 46.87
C THR A 273 42.85 -5.24 45.91
N LYS A 274 43.28 -5.71 44.74
CA LYS A 274 43.91 -4.94 43.68
C LYS A 274 43.66 -5.58 42.31
N VAL A 275 43.51 -4.75 41.30
CA VAL A 275 43.28 -5.10 39.90
C VAL A 275 44.10 -4.14 39.03
N ASN A 276 44.82 -4.69 38.05
CA ASN A 276 45.53 -3.93 37.04
C ASN A 276 45.07 -4.35 35.63
N HIS A 277 44.95 -3.38 34.72
CA HIS A 277 44.59 -3.62 33.33
C HIS A 277 45.39 -2.67 32.41
N SER A 278 45.69 -3.12 31.19
CA SER A 278 46.41 -2.31 30.19
C SER A 278 45.72 -2.40 28.83
N MET A 279 45.22 -1.28 28.33
CA MET A 279 44.42 -1.18 27.11
C MET A 279 44.92 -0.04 26.21
N VAL A 280 44.37 0.05 24.99
CA VAL A 280 44.63 1.17 24.08
C VAL A 280 43.48 2.17 24.19
N ALA A 281 43.79 3.45 24.29
CA ALA A 281 42.79 4.51 24.30
C ALA A 281 42.11 4.62 22.91
N LEU A 282 40.77 4.55 22.89
CA LEU A 282 39.95 4.81 21.71
C LEU A 282 39.21 6.13 21.89
N ALA A 283 39.10 6.94 20.84
CA ALA A 283 38.35 8.19 20.90
C ALA A 283 36.83 7.90 20.95
N LYS A 284 36.15 8.44 21.96
CA LYS A 284 34.68 8.37 22.12
C LYS A 284 34.17 9.76 22.52
N ALA A 285 33.00 10.14 22.01
CA ALA A 285 32.46 11.51 22.19
C ALA A 285 32.25 11.92 23.67
N ALA A 286 32.00 10.96 24.56
CA ALA A 286 31.87 11.19 26.01
C ALA A 286 33.17 10.98 26.81
N GLY A 287 34.29 10.70 26.13
CA GLY A 287 35.52 10.19 26.76
C GLY A 287 35.42 8.71 27.14
N LEU A 288 36.43 8.21 27.86
CA LEU A 288 36.46 6.87 28.45
C LEU A 288 36.10 6.97 29.94
N MET A 289 35.00 6.34 30.35
CA MET A 289 34.55 6.32 31.75
C MET A 289 34.91 4.98 32.40
N PHE A 290 35.79 5.02 33.40
CA PHE A 290 36.22 3.84 34.15
C PHE A 290 35.54 3.79 35.52
N GLU A 291 35.14 2.59 35.96
CA GLU A 291 34.60 2.32 37.29
C GLU A 291 35.44 1.25 38.00
N CYS A 292 35.81 1.53 39.25
CA CYS A 292 36.47 0.63 40.19
C CYS A 292 35.46 0.32 41.31
N ARG A 293 34.83 -0.85 41.23
CA ARG A 293 33.71 -1.28 42.08
C ARG A 293 34.16 -2.36 43.06
N MET A 294 34.10 -2.05 44.35
CA MET A 294 34.45 -2.94 45.46
C MET A 294 33.17 -3.48 46.08
N GLU A 295 33.09 -4.80 46.26
CA GLU A 295 31.97 -5.50 46.88
C GLU A 295 32.45 -6.35 48.06
N MET A 296 31.74 -6.29 49.18
CA MET A 296 32.00 -7.09 50.38
C MET A 296 30.65 -7.53 50.98
N GLY A 297 30.17 -8.71 50.57
CA GLY A 297 28.84 -9.23 50.94
C GLY A 297 27.71 -8.40 50.31
N HIS A 298 27.17 -7.44 51.05
CA HIS A 298 26.15 -6.49 50.58
C HIS A 298 26.63 -5.03 50.59
N LEU A 299 27.84 -4.76 51.08
CA LEU A 299 28.48 -3.46 50.94
C LEU A 299 29.02 -3.31 49.52
N VAL A 300 28.68 -2.23 48.83
CA VAL A 300 29.22 -1.86 47.52
C VAL A 300 29.74 -0.42 47.59
N LYS A 301 31.00 -0.19 47.20
CA LYS A 301 31.58 1.16 47.04
C LYS A 301 32.24 1.29 45.67
N THR A 302 32.04 2.43 45.01
CA THR A 302 32.54 2.69 43.65
C THR A 302 33.41 3.93 43.61
N ALA A 303 34.48 3.88 42.81
CA ALA A 303 35.26 5.05 42.41
C ALA A 303 35.25 5.13 40.88
N THR A 304 34.79 6.27 40.34
CA THR A 304 34.68 6.49 38.89
C THR A 304 35.64 7.58 38.41
N LYS A 305 36.17 7.43 37.20
CA LYS A 305 37.04 8.44 36.57
C LYS A 305 36.84 8.47 35.05
N THR A 306 36.47 9.64 34.53
CA THR A 306 36.32 9.87 33.09
C THR A 306 37.57 10.56 32.53
N LEU A 307 38.08 10.05 31.41
CA LEU A 307 39.26 10.57 30.73
C LEU A 307 38.89 11.07 29.32
N PRO A 308 39.19 12.33 28.96
CA PRO A 308 39.08 12.81 27.59
C PRO A 308 40.21 12.20 26.74
N VAL A 309 39.86 11.61 25.61
CA VAL A 309 40.80 11.07 24.62
C VAL A 309 40.69 11.91 23.36
N THR A 310 41.81 12.49 22.93
CA THR A 310 41.88 13.29 21.70
C THR A 310 41.97 12.35 20.50
N GLU A 311 41.09 12.53 19.51
CA GLU A 311 41.12 11.74 18.27
C GLU A 311 42.44 11.95 17.51
N LEU A 312 43.06 10.89 16.99
CA LEU A 312 44.34 11.00 16.27
C LEU A 312 44.14 11.55 14.85
N PHE A 313 43.06 11.14 14.19
CA PHE A 313 42.58 11.63 12.90
C PHE A 313 41.09 11.32 12.75
N SER A 314 40.32 12.19 12.09
CA SER A 314 38.90 11.96 11.87
C SER A 314 38.66 10.71 11.02
N ALA A 315 37.45 10.13 11.13
CA ALA A 315 36.95 9.25 10.08
C ALA A 315 37.11 9.92 8.69
N PRO A 316 37.54 9.19 7.65
CA PRO A 316 37.75 9.77 6.33
C PRO A 316 36.42 10.05 5.61
N THR A 317 36.32 11.21 4.97
CA THR A 317 35.25 11.48 4.01
C THR A 317 35.66 10.98 2.63
N LEU A 318 34.78 10.23 1.96
CA LEU A 318 34.94 9.78 0.58
C LEU A 318 34.03 10.61 -0.34
N THR A 319 34.62 11.20 -1.38
CA THR A 319 33.94 12.11 -2.32
C THR A 319 34.21 11.71 -3.77
N MET A 320 33.33 12.07 -4.70
CA MET A 320 33.48 11.79 -6.14
C MET A 320 33.48 13.08 -6.96
N SER A 321 34.33 13.13 -7.98
CA SER A 321 34.33 14.15 -9.03
C SER A 321 34.36 13.47 -10.42
N PRO A 322 33.49 13.85 -11.37
CA PRO A 322 32.30 14.71 -11.19
C PRO A 322 31.24 14.08 -10.27
N ALA A 323 30.33 14.88 -9.71
CA ALA A 323 29.31 14.40 -8.76
C ALA A 323 28.25 13.49 -9.40
N GLU A 324 27.95 13.70 -10.69
CA GLU A 324 27.24 12.73 -11.56
C GLU A 324 28.21 12.24 -12.63
N VAL A 325 28.19 10.95 -12.96
CA VAL A 325 29.04 10.33 -13.98
C VAL A 325 28.21 9.42 -14.89
N PHE A 326 28.58 9.31 -16.16
CA PHE A 326 27.96 8.42 -17.13
C PHE A 326 28.73 7.09 -17.26
N GLN A 327 28.06 6.02 -17.72
CA GLN A 327 28.70 4.72 -17.93
C GLN A 327 29.97 4.84 -18.79
N ARG A 328 31.09 4.29 -18.29
CA ARG A 328 32.43 4.29 -18.93
C ARG A 328 33.14 5.65 -19.05
N GLU A 329 32.55 6.74 -18.55
CA GLU A 329 33.22 8.03 -18.38
C GLU A 329 34.21 8.01 -17.20
N PRO A 330 35.25 8.87 -17.22
CA PRO A 330 36.22 8.93 -16.14
C PRO A 330 35.61 9.51 -14.86
N MET A 331 36.06 9.00 -13.72
CA MET A 331 35.75 9.51 -12.39
C MET A 331 36.97 9.45 -11.48
N THR A 332 37.04 10.38 -10.54
CA THR A 332 38.05 10.41 -9.48
C THR A 332 37.35 10.43 -8.13
N LEU A 333 37.69 9.46 -7.29
CA LEU A 333 37.29 9.42 -5.89
C LEU A 333 38.40 10.02 -5.03
N THR A 334 38.06 10.98 -4.18
CA THR A 334 38.99 11.60 -3.23
C THR A 334 38.57 11.26 -1.81
N CYS A 335 39.46 10.59 -1.09
CA CYS A 335 39.34 10.18 0.29
C CYS A 335 40.27 11.00 1.18
N LYS A 336 39.75 11.55 2.27
CA LYS A 336 40.49 12.47 3.15
C LYS A 336 39.89 12.51 4.56
N SER A 337 40.71 12.37 5.59
CA SER A 337 40.36 12.82 6.95
C SER A 337 40.49 14.34 7.06
N GLU A 338 39.49 14.99 7.64
CA GLU A 338 39.42 16.45 7.74
C GLU A 338 40.41 16.98 8.79
N SER A 339 40.35 16.42 9.99
CA SER A 339 41.20 16.76 11.14
C SER A 339 42.21 15.67 11.45
N PHE A 340 43.33 16.06 12.06
CA PHE A 340 44.36 15.15 12.60
C PHE A 340 45.18 15.86 13.69
N ALA A 341 45.63 15.11 14.67
CA ALA A 341 46.47 15.61 15.77
C ALA A 341 47.91 15.86 15.26
N SER A 342 48.16 17.08 14.79
CA SER A 342 49.43 17.52 14.20
C SER A 342 50.66 17.28 15.07
N GLU A 343 50.47 17.23 16.38
CA GLU A 343 51.45 17.01 17.44
C GLU A 343 51.88 15.54 17.57
N ARG A 344 51.15 14.61 16.94
CA ARG A 344 51.38 13.16 16.97
C ARG A 344 51.49 12.52 15.59
N LEU A 345 50.97 13.17 14.54
CA LEU A 345 50.83 12.60 13.20
C LEU A 345 51.09 13.66 12.11
N GLN A 346 51.98 13.39 11.17
CA GLN A 346 52.13 14.20 9.96
C GLN A 346 51.14 13.73 8.89
N ARG A 347 50.54 14.65 8.12
CA ARG A 347 49.54 14.30 7.08
C ARG A 347 50.02 13.23 6.07
N LYS A 348 51.33 13.17 5.79
CA LYS A 348 51.94 12.17 4.89
C LYS A 348 51.98 10.74 5.45
N GLU A 349 51.69 10.56 6.74
CA GLU A 349 51.64 9.26 7.42
C GLU A 349 50.23 8.65 7.45
N LEU A 350 49.21 9.40 7.00
CA LEU A 350 47.88 8.87 6.70
C LEU A 350 47.93 8.16 5.35
N THR A 351 47.85 6.83 5.37
CA THR A 351 47.59 6.06 4.15
C THR A 351 46.10 5.85 3.97
N TYR A 352 45.64 5.95 2.73
CA TYR A 352 44.26 5.70 2.36
C TYR A 352 44.21 4.51 1.41
N THR A 353 43.28 3.59 1.64
CA THR A 353 43.01 2.44 0.77
C THR A 353 41.53 2.40 0.44
N LEU A 354 41.19 1.89 -0.75
CA LEU A 354 39.82 1.86 -1.25
C LEU A 354 39.35 0.41 -1.34
N TYR A 355 38.32 0.05 -0.56
CA TYR A 355 37.72 -1.27 -0.58
C TYR A 355 36.59 -1.33 -1.63
N SER A 356 36.58 -2.41 -2.42
CA SER A 356 35.55 -2.67 -3.42
C SER A 356 35.47 -4.15 -3.79
N LEU A 357 34.31 -4.56 -4.32
CA LEU A 357 34.15 -5.86 -4.95
C LEU A 357 34.44 -5.73 -6.46
N GLY A 358 35.55 -6.32 -6.89
CA GLY A 358 35.88 -6.58 -8.31
C GLY A 358 36.36 -5.40 -9.16
N ASN A 359 36.40 -4.16 -8.65
CA ASN A 359 36.60 -2.96 -9.48
C ASN A 359 37.71 -2.03 -8.94
N PRO A 360 38.99 -2.40 -9.12
CA PRO A 360 40.12 -1.57 -8.69
C PRO A 360 40.21 -0.27 -9.51
N LEU A 361 40.37 0.86 -8.82
CA LEU A 361 40.75 2.15 -9.41
C LEU A 361 42.27 2.34 -9.32
N ASN A 362 42.84 3.12 -10.22
CA ASN A 362 44.26 3.47 -10.18
C ASN A 362 44.50 4.48 -9.06
N SER A 363 45.41 4.18 -8.12
CA SER A 363 45.87 5.16 -7.14
C SER A 363 46.72 6.23 -7.83
N GLY A 364 46.37 7.50 -7.64
CA GLY A 364 47.21 8.65 -7.93
C GLY A 364 47.90 9.11 -6.65
N ASP A 365 47.76 10.40 -6.33
CA ASP A 365 48.18 10.99 -5.05
C ASP A 365 47.54 10.30 -3.83
N THR A 366 48.10 10.53 -2.64
CA THR A 366 47.61 9.94 -1.39
C THR A 366 46.14 10.28 -1.13
N GLY A 367 45.25 9.29 -1.25
CA GLY A 367 43.81 9.44 -1.10
C GLY A 367 43.04 9.69 -2.40
N VAL A 368 43.70 9.77 -3.55
CA VAL A 368 43.09 10.04 -4.86
C VAL A 368 43.09 8.77 -5.71
N PHE A 369 41.90 8.31 -6.11
CA PHE A 369 41.71 7.08 -6.87
C PHE A 369 40.94 7.39 -8.16
N SER A 370 41.52 7.11 -9.31
CA SER A 370 40.96 7.46 -10.63
C SER A 370 40.70 6.23 -11.50
N GLY A 371 39.59 6.24 -12.23
CA GLY A 371 39.23 5.18 -13.17
C GLY A 371 38.02 5.56 -13.99
N LYS A 372 37.18 4.58 -14.32
CA LYS A 372 35.96 4.78 -15.12
C LYS A 372 34.75 4.19 -14.42
N ALA A 373 33.61 4.86 -14.55
CA ALA A 373 32.35 4.36 -14.02
C ALA A 373 31.89 3.08 -14.75
N LEU A 374 31.34 2.13 -13.98
CA LEU A 374 30.83 0.86 -14.51
C LEU A 374 29.49 1.03 -15.24
N GLN A 375 28.83 -0.09 -15.56
CA GLN A 375 27.52 -0.13 -16.21
C GLN A 375 26.35 -0.49 -15.27
N HIS A 376 26.65 -0.73 -14.00
CA HIS A 376 25.72 -1.03 -12.92
C HIS A 376 26.02 -0.10 -11.72
N GLU A 377 25.17 -0.09 -10.70
CA GLU A 377 25.46 0.60 -9.43
C GLU A 377 26.54 -0.15 -8.65
N PHE A 378 27.46 0.58 -8.02
CA PHE A 378 28.54 -0.01 -7.22
C PHE A 378 28.88 0.85 -6.01
N ASN A 379 29.48 0.22 -5.01
CA ASN A 379 29.78 0.80 -3.71
C ASN A 379 31.29 0.84 -3.49
N TYR A 380 31.78 1.96 -2.96
CA TYR A 380 33.15 2.10 -2.46
C TYR A 380 33.15 2.53 -1.00
N THR A 381 34.03 1.94 -0.21
CA THR A 381 34.31 2.36 1.17
C THR A 381 35.80 2.69 1.25
N CYS A 382 36.16 3.86 1.77
CA CYS A 382 37.56 4.20 2.00
C CYS A 382 37.97 3.85 3.42
N THR A 383 39.21 3.38 3.56
CA THR A 383 39.89 3.14 4.82
C THR A 383 41.04 4.13 4.95
N ALA A 384 41.11 4.85 6.08
CA ALA A 384 42.28 5.63 6.49
C ALA A 384 43.02 4.89 7.61
N ARG A 385 44.34 4.74 7.47
CA ARG A 385 45.19 4.04 8.43
C ARG A 385 46.41 4.88 8.81
N ALA A 386 46.68 4.99 10.11
CA ALA A 386 47.90 5.59 10.65
C ALA A 386 48.22 5.05 12.05
N LYS A 387 49.50 4.87 12.36
CA LYS A 387 50.02 4.38 13.66
C LYS A 387 49.39 3.06 14.18
N GLY A 388 48.75 2.26 13.32
CA GLY A 388 48.04 1.03 13.68
C GLY A 388 46.55 1.22 13.98
N ILE A 389 46.04 2.45 13.98
CA ILE A 389 44.60 2.77 14.00
C ILE A 389 44.08 2.74 12.57
N GLU A 390 42.84 2.29 12.41
CA GLU A 390 42.12 2.20 11.14
C GLU A 390 40.71 2.78 11.31
N LYS A 391 40.26 3.58 10.34
CA LYS A 391 38.91 4.15 10.31
C LYS A 391 38.34 4.09 8.90
N HIS A 392 37.04 3.86 8.79
CA HIS A 392 36.34 3.74 7.51
C HIS A 392 35.48 4.97 7.25
N SER A 393 35.28 5.28 5.97
CA SER A 393 34.28 6.26 5.53
C SER A 393 32.88 5.66 5.58
N GLU A 394 31.86 6.50 5.46
CA GLU A 394 30.57 6.03 4.95
C GLU A 394 30.74 5.44 3.54
N THR A 395 29.87 4.51 3.16
CA THR A 395 29.91 3.84 1.86
C THR A 395 29.32 4.74 0.78
N LEU A 396 30.13 5.09 -0.21
CA LEU A 396 29.71 5.89 -1.37
C LEU A 396 29.14 4.98 -2.47
N THR A 397 27.83 5.01 -2.65
CA THR A 397 27.16 4.38 -3.81
C THR A 397 27.24 5.29 -5.03
N VAL A 398 27.83 4.80 -6.10
CA VAL A 398 27.88 5.47 -7.40
C VAL A 398 26.81 4.87 -8.32
N ARG A 399 26.05 5.75 -8.97
CA ARG A 399 24.96 5.40 -9.90
C ARG A 399 25.24 5.94 -11.31
N PRO A 400 25.91 5.17 -12.19
CA PRO A 400 26.29 5.67 -13.51
C PRO A 400 25.07 5.94 -14.41
N ARG A 401 24.94 7.17 -14.90
CA ARG A 401 23.88 7.55 -15.84
C ARG A 401 24.14 6.99 -17.24
N VAL A 402 23.08 6.74 -18.00
CA VAL A 402 23.12 6.28 -19.40
C VAL A 402 22.94 7.49 -20.32
N PHE A 403 23.81 7.67 -21.31
CA PHE A 403 23.62 8.71 -22.32
C PHE A 403 22.34 8.45 -23.13
N VAL A 404 21.60 9.50 -23.43
CA VAL A 404 20.38 9.41 -24.23
C VAL A 404 20.68 8.98 -25.67
N SER A 405 19.84 8.12 -26.26
CA SER A 405 19.91 7.76 -27.68
C SER A 405 19.23 8.81 -28.58
N ALA A 406 19.59 8.80 -29.86
CA ALA A 406 18.99 9.69 -30.85
C ALA A 406 17.46 9.51 -30.87
N PRO A 407 16.68 10.61 -30.78
CA PRO A 407 15.25 10.52 -30.54
C PRO A 407 14.49 10.05 -31.78
N LYS A 408 13.49 9.19 -31.53
CA LYS A 408 12.37 8.96 -32.43
C LYS A 408 11.44 10.18 -32.39
N ILE A 409 10.89 10.52 -33.54
CA ILE A 409 9.93 11.61 -33.72
C ILE A 409 8.68 11.05 -34.41
N SER A 410 7.51 11.29 -33.83
CA SER A 410 6.23 10.77 -34.32
C SER A 410 5.10 11.79 -34.12
N VAL A 411 3.96 11.58 -34.80
CA VAL A 411 2.71 12.29 -34.47
C VAL A 411 1.98 11.47 -33.42
N TYR A 412 1.50 12.12 -32.36
CA TYR A 412 0.88 11.45 -31.23
C TYR A 412 -0.52 10.88 -31.55
N ASP A 413 -1.32 11.68 -32.28
CA ASP A 413 -2.66 11.33 -32.74
C ASP A 413 -2.72 11.38 -34.29
N LYS A 414 -3.74 12.04 -34.87
CA LYS A 414 -3.93 12.17 -36.32
C LYS A 414 -3.49 13.55 -36.80
N ALA A 415 -2.59 13.61 -37.79
CA ALA A 415 -2.25 14.86 -38.46
C ALA A 415 -3.38 15.27 -39.41
N ILE A 416 -4.06 16.38 -39.13
CA ILE A 416 -5.09 16.99 -39.98
C ILE A 416 -4.61 18.38 -40.39
N LEU A 417 -4.60 18.67 -41.68
CA LEU A 417 -4.09 19.95 -42.20
C LEU A 417 -4.91 21.13 -41.65
N GLY A 418 -4.22 22.21 -41.22
CA GLY A 418 -4.86 23.40 -40.64
C GLY A 418 -5.41 23.23 -39.22
N LYS A 419 -5.27 22.06 -38.58
CA LYS A 419 -5.53 21.87 -37.13
C LYS A 419 -4.18 21.80 -36.39
N PRO A 420 -4.15 22.14 -35.08
CA PRO A 420 -2.96 21.89 -34.26
C PRO A 420 -2.70 20.38 -34.16
N ILE A 421 -1.44 19.98 -34.26
CA ILE A 421 -0.97 18.60 -34.18
C ILE A 421 0.03 18.46 -33.03
N GLN A 422 0.05 17.30 -32.39
CA GLN A 422 1.04 16.99 -31.36
C GLN A 422 2.13 16.08 -31.92
N ILE A 423 3.38 16.55 -31.83
CA ILE A 423 4.59 15.79 -32.15
C ILE A 423 5.15 15.23 -30.83
N LEU A 424 5.44 13.93 -30.81
CA LEU A 424 6.12 13.25 -29.71
C LEU A 424 7.61 13.10 -30.03
N CYS A 425 8.46 13.45 -29.07
CA CYS A 425 9.86 13.03 -29.02
C CYS A 425 10.05 11.95 -27.95
N GLU A 426 10.76 10.87 -28.27
CA GLU A 426 11.09 9.78 -27.34
C GLU A 426 12.45 9.15 -27.68
N SER A 427 13.15 8.57 -26.70
CA SER A 427 14.44 7.88 -26.91
C SER A 427 14.42 6.51 -26.23
N ASP A 428 14.92 5.49 -26.92
CA ASP A 428 14.92 4.10 -26.41
C ASP A 428 15.81 3.90 -25.17
N THR A 429 16.82 4.75 -24.98
CA THR A 429 17.72 4.73 -23.84
C THR A 429 18.06 6.14 -23.38
N GLY A 430 18.40 6.28 -22.10
CA GLY A 430 18.85 7.54 -21.50
C GLY A 430 18.39 7.67 -20.05
N SER A 431 19.29 8.03 -19.14
CA SER A 431 18.92 8.35 -17.75
C SER A 431 18.31 9.74 -17.67
N LEU A 432 17.13 9.82 -17.06
CA LEU A 432 16.45 11.06 -16.71
C LEU A 432 17.35 11.98 -15.83
N PRO A 433 17.12 13.30 -15.82
CA PRO A 433 16.22 14.04 -16.71
C PRO A 433 16.79 14.21 -18.13
N ILE A 434 15.91 14.22 -19.13
CA ILE A 434 16.25 14.41 -20.55
C ILE A 434 15.60 15.71 -21.04
N ASN A 435 16.37 16.57 -21.70
CA ASN A 435 15.84 17.70 -22.47
C ASN A 435 15.60 17.23 -23.92
N TYR A 436 14.36 17.35 -24.39
CA TYR A 436 14.01 17.19 -25.80
C TYR A 436 13.77 18.56 -26.42
N THR A 437 14.34 18.84 -27.59
CA THR A 437 14.16 20.09 -28.34
C THR A 437 13.54 19.79 -29.70
N LEU A 438 12.44 20.46 -30.04
CA LEU A 438 11.84 20.38 -31.37
C LEU A 438 12.43 21.46 -32.28
N TRP A 439 13.00 21.03 -33.40
CA TRP A 439 13.54 21.87 -34.46
C TRP A 439 12.64 21.85 -35.69
N LYS A 440 12.51 22.98 -36.40
CA LYS A 440 11.90 23.10 -37.73
C LYS A 440 12.91 23.71 -38.70
N GLY A 441 13.52 22.89 -39.55
CA GLY A 441 14.63 23.31 -40.41
C GLY A 441 15.88 23.64 -39.58
N TYR A 442 16.09 24.93 -39.30
CA TYR A 442 17.15 25.50 -38.45
C TYR A 442 16.62 26.34 -37.28
N HIS A 443 15.30 26.41 -37.09
CA HIS A 443 14.67 27.17 -36.00
C HIS A 443 14.19 26.24 -34.88
N THR A 444 14.29 26.70 -33.63
CA THR A 444 13.78 25.98 -32.47
C THR A 444 12.31 26.34 -32.23
N GLU A 445 11.42 25.35 -32.16
CA GLU A 445 10.00 25.52 -31.83
C GLU A 445 9.75 25.45 -30.31
N GLY A 446 10.61 24.73 -29.58
CA GLY A 446 10.59 24.68 -28.12
C GLY A 446 11.42 23.53 -27.52
N THR A 447 11.61 23.56 -26.20
CA THR A 447 12.33 22.52 -25.44
C THR A 447 11.50 22.05 -24.24
N THR A 448 11.37 20.74 -24.07
CA THR A 448 10.60 20.09 -23.00
C THR A 448 11.53 19.19 -22.18
N ARG A 449 11.59 19.43 -20.86
CA ARG A 449 12.40 18.63 -19.92
C ARG A 449 11.57 17.52 -19.29
N VAL A 450 11.87 16.29 -19.67
CA VAL A 450 11.29 15.06 -19.11
C VAL A 450 12.09 14.67 -17.86
N GLN A 451 11.40 14.55 -16.72
CA GLN A 451 11.99 14.20 -15.42
C GLN A 451 11.49 12.86 -14.87
N MET A 452 10.29 12.43 -15.29
CA MET A 452 9.62 11.21 -14.80
C MET A 452 9.37 10.22 -15.94
N PRO A 453 9.43 8.89 -15.71
CA PRO A 453 9.31 7.89 -16.78
C PRO A 453 8.02 7.95 -17.62
N PHE A 454 6.91 8.39 -17.02
CA PHE A 454 5.61 8.48 -17.68
C PHE A 454 5.34 9.83 -18.38
N GLN A 455 6.26 10.80 -18.25
CA GLN A 455 6.10 12.15 -18.82
C GLN A 455 6.57 12.16 -20.29
N LYS A 456 5.65 12.43 -21.22
CA LYS A 456 5.94 12.48 -22.66
C LYS A 456 6.42 13.87 -23.09
N ALA A 457 7.41 13.93 -23.98
CA ALA A 457 7.83 15.19 -24.60
C ALA A 457 6.95 15.51 -25.81
N LEU A 458 5.80 16.14 -25.54
CA LEU A 458 4.81 16.54 -26.55
C LEU A 458 4.95 18.01 -26.92
N PHE A 459 4.93 18.30 -28.23
CA PHE A 459 5.04 19.64 -28.80
C PHE A 459 3.83 19.91 -29.70
N THR A 460 3.11 21.00 -29.46
CA THR A 460 1.94 21.37 -30.27
C THR A 460 2.35 22.38 -31.34
N VAL A 461 2.24 21.98 -32.61
CA VAL A 461 2.56 22.83 -33.78
C VAL A 461 1.37 22.90 -34.74
N SER A 462 1.45 23.77 -35.74
CA SER A 462 0.46 23.84 -36.84
C SER A 462 1.17 23.83 -38.19
N ILE A 463 0.53 23.24 -39.20
CA ILE A 463 1.05 23.13 -40.57
C ILE A 463 0.02 23.63 -41.59
N SER A 464 0.50 24.36 -42.58
CA SER A 464 -0.27 24.85 -43.73
C SER A 464 -0.12 23.95 -44.96
N LYS A 465 0.97 23.17 -45.05
CA LYS A 465 1.17 22.16 -46.09
C LYS A 465 1.71 20.83 -45.53
N PRO A 466 1.38 19.66 -46.12
CA PRO A 466 1.89 18.36 -45.65
C PRO A 466 3.42 18.27 -45.61
N GLU A 467 4.11 18.86 -46.59
CA GLU A 467 5.58 18.80 -46.72
C GLU A 467 6.32 19.59 -45.61
N GLU A 468 5.61 20.31 -44.75
CA GLU A 468 6.20 20.91 -43.55
C GLU A 468 6.57 19.86 -42.49
N LEU A 469 5.91 18.69 -42.45
CA LEU A 469 6.27 17.64 -41.48
C LEU A 469 7.73 17.19 -41.65
N ASN A 470 8.15 16.98 -42.90
CA ASN A 470 9.49 16.57 -43.27
C ASN A 470 10.58 17.61 -42.95
N LYS A 471 10.23 18.74 -42.32
CA LYS A 471 11.18 19.76 -41.80
C LYS A 471 11.44 19.62 -40.31
N TYR A 472 10.58 18.93 -39.54
CA TYR A 472 10.77 18.81 -38.09
C TYR A 472 11.78 17.72 -37.71
N MET A 473 12.54 17.95 -36.64
CA MET A 473 13.44 16.98 -35.99
C MET A 473 13.33 17.12 -34.47
N CYS A 474 13.47 16.02 -33.74
CA CYS A 474 13.77 16.07 -32.31
C CYS A 474 15.29 16.09 -32.11
N GLU A 475 15.77 16.79 -31.10
CA GLU A 475 17.08 16.62 -30.49
C GLU A 475 16.88 16.14 -29.05
N ALA A 476 17.73 15.23 -28.56
CA ALA A 476 17.72 14.78 -27.17
C ALA A 476 19.09 14.98 -26.50
N ASN A 477 19.10 15.60 -25.33
CA ASN A 477 20.31 15.77 -24.51
C ASN A 477 20.00 15.52 -23.03
N ASN A 478 20.83 14.73 -22.35
CA ASN A 478 20.73 14.47 -20.91
C ASN A 478 22.03 14.70 -20.12
N GLY A 479 23.10 15.18 -20.78
CA GLY A 479 24.43 15.38 -20.18
C GLY A 479 25.60 15.44 -21.15
N ARG A 480 25.38 15.77 -22.43
CA ARG A 480 26.42 16.00 -23.45
C ARG A 480 26.55 17.49 -23.76
N GLU A 481 27.69 17.91 -24.32
CA GLU A 481 27.88 19.27 -24.83
C GLU A 481 26.93 19.53 -26.03
N GLU A 482 26.87 18.60 -26.99
CA GLU A 482 25.91 18.59 -28.10
C GLU A 482 24.87 17.47 -27.92
N GLY A 483 23.59 17.77 -28.16
CA GLY A 483 22.52 16.78 -28.14
C GLY A 483 22.48 15.91 -29.41
N LEU A 484 21.85 14.74 -29.32
CA LEU A 484 21.66 13.87 -30.47
C LEU A 484 20.41 14.25 -31.24
N LEU A 485 20.59 14.66 -32.50
CA LEU A 485 19.52 14.88 -33.46
C LEU A 485 18.96 13.53 -33.98
N GLY A 486 17.63 13.45 -34.02
CA GLY A 486 16.88 12.32 -34.57
C GLY A 486 16.63 12.42 -36.08
N ALA A 487 15.74 11.58 -36.59
CA ALA A 487 15.32 11.64 -37.99
C ALA A 487 14.43 12.87 -38.29
N ARG A 488 14.17 13.15 -39.58
CA ARG A 488 13.10 14.07 -40.00
C ARG A 488 11.74 13.39 -39.83
N LEU A 489 10.76 14.09 -39.26
CA LEU A 489 9.40 13.56 -39.08
C LEU A 489 8.74 13.23 -40.43
N THR A 490 8.30 11.98 -40.58
CA THR A 490 7.52 11.51 -41.73
C THR A 490 6.20 10.92 -41.21
N ALA A 491 5.06 11.47 -41.62
CA ALA A 491 3.74 10.95 -41.25
C ALA A 491 2.67 11.33 -42.27
N ASN A 492 1.60 10.54 -42.36
CA ASN A 492 0.49 10.77 -43.28
C ASN A 492 -0.41 11.92 -42.77
N VAL A 493 -0.60 12.95 -43.59
CA VAL A 493 -1.48 14.10 -43.27
C VAL A 493 -2.83 13.95 -43.97
N THR A 494 -3.91 14.03 -43.19
CA THR A 494 -5.26 14.12 -43.73
C THR A 494 -5.54 15.56 -44.16
N VAL A 495 -5.67 15.80 -45.47
CA VAL A 495 -6.14 17.06 -46.02
C VAL A 495 -7.68 17.08 -45.99
N PRO A 496 -8.32 18.10 -45.39
CA PRO A 496 -9.77 18.28 -45.40
C PRO A 496 -10.34 18.33 -46.82
N LEU A 497 -11.59 17.88 -47.00
CA LEU A 497 -12.21 17.85 -48.33
C LEU A 497 -12.64 19.25 -48.79
N THR A 498 -12.52 19.51 -50.09
CA THR A 498 -12.99 20.73 -50.78
C THR A 498 -13.54 20.38 -52.17
N HIS A 499 -14.16 21.36 -52.83
CA HIS A 499 -14.59 21.28 -54.24
C HIS A 499 -15.39 20.01 -54.60
N ALA A 500 -16.44 19.72 -53.84
CA ALA A 500 -17.37 18.64 -54.19
C ALA A 500 -18.12 18.97 -55.49
N MET A 501 -18.12 18.03 -56.43
CA MET A 501 -18.81 18.14 -57.72
C MET A 501 -19.59 16.86 -58.01
N LEU A 502 -20.81 17.02 -58.53
CA LEU A 502 -21.63 15.94 -59.05
C LEU A 502 -21.72 16.08 -60.58
N SER A 503 -21.28 15.03 -61.28
CA SER A 503 -21.46 14.85 -62.72
C SER A 503 -22.32 13.62 -63.02
N VAL A 504 -22.82 13.53 -64.25
CA VAL A 504 -23.83 12.54 -64.67
C VAL A 504 -23.42 11.93 -66.01
N LEU A 505 -23.55 10.61 -66.12
CA LEU A 505 -23.26 9.83 -67.31
C LEU A 505 -24.43 8.84 -67.58
N PRO A 506 -24.99 8.74 -68.80
CA PRO A 506 -24.71 9.56 -70.00
C PRO A 506 -25.14 11.03 -69.83
N ALA A 507 -24.88 11.86 -70.84
CA ALA A 507 -25.21 13.28 -70.80
C ALA A 507 -26.73 13.52 -70.68
N LEU A 508 -27.12 14.62 -70.04
CA LEU A 508 -28.52 14.92 -69.66
C LEU A 508 -29.53 14.93 -70.81
N GLN A 509 -29.08 15.00 -72.07
CA GLN A 509 -29.95 15.03 -73.25
C GLN A 509 -30.37 13.62 -73.71
N ASP A 510 -29.55 12.62 -73.39
CA ASP A 510 -29.65 11.23 -73.86
C ASP A 510 -30.36 10.30 -72.85
N ILE A 511 -30.75 10.84 -71.69
CA ILE A 511 -31.37 10.10 -70.60
C ILE A 511 -32.81 9.69 -70.98
N SER A 512 -32.99 8.41 -71.35
CA SER A 512 -34.30 7.83 -71.65
C SER A 512 -34.66 6.64 -70.75
N GLU A 513 -35.96 6.37 -70.61
CA GLU A 513 -36.48 5.15 -69.96
C GLU A 513 -35.79 3.88 -70.48
N GLU A 514 -35.62 2.89 -69.60
CA GLU A 514 -34.91 1.61 -69.85
C GLU A 514 -33.39 1.72 -70.08
N GLY A 515 -32.80 2.92 -69.97
CA GLY A 515 -31.35 3.10 -69.88
C GLY A 515 -30.77 2.91 -68.47
N HIS A 516 -29.45 3.10 -68.36
CA HIS A 516 -28.69 3.21 -67.11
C HIS A 516 -28.33 4.67 -66.80
N LEU A 517 -27.93 4.98 -65.56
CA LEU A 517 -27.55 6.34 -65.14
C LEU A 517 -26.55 6.30 -63.98
N ASN A 518 -25.37 6.90 -64.18
CA ASN A 518 -24.31 6.95 -63.16
C ASN A 518 -24.14 8.38 -62.63
N LEU A 519 -24.29 8.53 -61.30
CA LEU A 519 -24.07 9.76 -60.55
C LEU A 519 -22.64 9.75 -59.97
N ILE A 520 -21.72 10.48 -60.60
CA ILE A 520 -20.30 10.49 -60.21
C ILE A 520 -20.05 11.70 -59.31
N CYS A 521 -19.71 11.43 -58.05
CA CYS A 521 -19.31 12.44 -57.07
C CYS A 521 -17.78 12.49 -56.98
N SER A 522 -17.19 13.68 -57.10
CA SER A 522 -15.75 13.92 -56.93
C SER A 522 -15.46 15.03 -55.94
N VAL A 523 -14.28 14.98 -55.32
CA VAL A 523 -13.77 15.96 -54.33
C VAL A 523 -12.27 16.19 -54.52
N GLN A 524 -11.74 17.21 -53.84
CA GLN A 524 -10.31 17.40 -53.61
C GLN A 524 -9.99 17.18 -52.12
N GLY A 525 -8.94 16.41 -51.80
CA GLY A 525 -8.50 16.12 -50.43
C GLY A 525 -7.82 14.75 -50.33
N THR A 526 -7.65 14.23 -49.10
CA THR A 526 -7.01 12.91 -48.88
C THR A 526 -8.07 11.80 -48.65
N PRO A 527 -7.93 10.62 -49.26
CA PRO A 527 -8.74 9.43 -48.93
C PRO A 527 -8.38 8.83 -47.54
N PRO A 528 -9.19 7.90 -47.00
CA PRO A 528 -10.47 7.42 -47.54
C PRO A 528 -11.58 8.47 -47.41
N VAL A 529 -12.48 8.50 -48.40
CA VAL A 529 -13.63 9.41 -48.47
C VAL A 529 -14.92 8.61 -48.40
N THR A 530 -15.84 8.99 -47.51
CA THR A 530 -17.21 8.49 -47.49
C THR A 530 -18.11 9.41 -48.31
N PHE A 531 -18.64 8.89 -49.41
CA PHE A 531 -19.61 9.55 -50.29
C PHE A 531 -21.04 9.14 -49.93
N LYS A 532 -21.99 10.07 -50.08
CA LYS A 532 -23.43 9.86 -49.95
C LYS A 532 -24.15 10.57 -51.08
N TRP A 533 -25.12 9.91 -51.71
CA TRP A 533 -25.93 10.49 -52.78
C TRP A 533 -27.33 10.77 -52.27
N TYR A 534 -27.90 11.90 -52.63
CA TYR A 534 -29.21 12.36 -52.17
C TYR A 534 -30.05 12.85 -53.35
N ARG A 535 -31.37 12.68 -53.22
CA ARG A 535 -32.35 13.37 -54.05
C ARG A 535 -32.91 14.55 -53.27
N VAL A 536 -33.08 15.70 -53.92
CA VAL A 536 -33.65 16.88 -53.26
C VAL A 536 -35.12 16.61 -52.90
N GLY A 537 -35.41 16.58 -51.60
CA GLY A 537 -36.72 16.26 -51.03
C GLY A 537 -36.72 14.97 -50.19
N ASP A 538 -35.82 14.03 -50.48
CA ASP A 538 -35.73 12.76 -49.75
C ASP A 538 -34.75 12.91 -48.56
N PRO A 539 -35.15 12.56 -47.31
CA PRO A 539 -34.30 12.77 -46.12
C PRO A 539 -33.22 11.70 -45.93
N GLN A 540 -33.32 10.56 -46.62
CA GLN A 540 -32.34 9.47 -46.57
C GLN A 540 -31.43 9.50 -47.81
N PRO A 541 -30.14 9.12 -47.66
CA PRO A 541 -29.27 8.94 -48.82
C PRO A 541 -29.71 7.72 -49.64
N LEU A 542 -29.63 7.85 -50.96
CA LEU A 542 -29.88 6.80 -51.94
C LEU A 542 -28.84 5.68 -51.87
N ASN A 543 -27.61 6.05 -51.52
CA ASN A 543 -26.48 5.18 -51.24
C ASN A 543 -25.47 5.90 -50.33
N ALA A 544 -24.68 5.14 -49.59
CA ALA A 544 -23.52 5.61 -48.84
C ALA A 544 -22.35 4.63 -49.02
N THR A 545 -21.16 5.11 -49.39
CA THR A 545 -20.02 4.24 -49.70
C THR A 545 -18.70 4.94 -49.40
N THR A 546 -17.78 4.25 -48.72
CA THR A 546 -16.40 4.71 -48.51
C THR A 546 -15.50 4.20 -49.63
N SER A 547 -14.58 5.04 -50.11
CA SER A 547 -13.60 4.69 -51.14
C SER A 547 -12.23 5.29 -50.82
N ASP A 548 -11.17 4.57 -51.21
CA ASP A 548 -9.79 5.06 -51.17
C ASP A 548 -9.46 6.02 -52.34
N ASN A 549 -10.44 6.33 -53.20
CA ASN A 549 -10.34 7.35 -54.25
C ASN A 549 -11.02 8.66 -53.83
N VAL A 550 -10.57 9.77 -54.43
CA VAL A 550 -11.19 11.11 -54.30
C VAL A 550 -12.44 11.30 -55.18
N TYR A 551 -12.95 10.22 -55.77
CA TYR A 551 -14.23 10.17 -56.47
C TYR A 551 -14.88 8.81 -56.29
N LYS A 552 -16.21 8.76 -56.37
CA LYS A 552 -16.97 7.52 -56.49
C LYS A 552 -18.26 7.75 -57.28
N ASP A 553 -18.72 6.70 -57.93
CA ASP A 553 -19.95 6.58 -58.71
C ASP A 553 -21.05 5.82 -57.96
N TYR A 554 -22.30 6.18 -58.25
CA TYR A 554 -23.50 5.43 -57.89
C TYR A 554 -24.35 5.20 -59.15
N GLU A 555 -24.61 3.93 -59.45
CA GLU A 555 -25.30 3.47 -60.67
C GLU A 555 -26.77 3.15 -60.40
N PHE A 556 -27.66 3.68 -61.25
CA PHE A 556 -29.00 3.16 -61.44
C PHE A 556 -28.98 2.22 -62.67
N PRO A 557 -29.10 0.90 -62.51
CA PRO A 557 -28.98 -0.05 -63.62
C PRO A 557 -30.18 -0.02 -64.59
N VAL A 558 -31.34 0.45 -64.14
CA VAL A 558 -32.54 0.67 -64.97
C VAL A 558 -33.24 1.94 -64.50
N ILE A 559 -33.46 2.90 -65.41
CA ILE A 559 -34.19 4.14 -65.11
C ILE A 559 -35.60 4.20 -65.66
N SER A 560 -36.47 4.84 -64.90
CA SER A 560 -37.87 5.13 -65.24
C SER A 560 -38.16 6.62 -65.04
N LYS A 561 -39.31 7.11 -65.56
CA LYS A 561 -39.75 8.48 -65.35
C LYS A 561 -39.78 8.91 -63.87
N ALA A 562 -40.01 7.97 -62.95
CA ALA A 562 -40.02 8.20 -61.51
C ALA A 562 -38.65 8.60 -60.93
N HIS A 563 -37.54 8.38 -61.64
CA HIS A 563 -36.19 8.81 -61.27
C HIS A 563 -35.85 10.21 -61.81
N SER A 564 -36.81 10.93 -62.38
CA SER A 564 -36.62 12.36 -62.70
C SER A 564 -36.59 13.18 -61.41
N GLY A 565 -35.72 14.18 -61.32
CA GLY A 565 -35.58 15.01 -60.13
C GLY A 565 -34.23 15.70 -60.02
N LYS A 566 -34.00 16.39 -58.90
CA LYS A 566 -32.70 16.97 -58.57
C LYS A 566 -31.92 16.04 -57.66
N TYR A 567 -30.62 15.93 -57.91
CA TYR A 567 -29.69 15.09 -57.16
C TYR A 567 -28.47 15.92 -56.72
N TYR A 568 -27.91 15.58 -55.56
CA TYR A 568 -26.63 16.09 -55.06
C TYR A 568 -25.88 14.98 -54.32
N CYS A 569 -24.59 15.18 -54.06
CA CYS A 569 -23.83 14.33 -53.16
C CYS A 569 -23.23 15.11 -52.00
N GLU A 570 -22.99 14.41 -50.89
CA GLU A 570 -22.20 14.88 -49.76
C GLU A 570 -21.03 13.93 -49.53
N ALA A 571 -19.88 14.47 -49.14
CA ALA A 571 -18.67 13.69 -48.90
C ALA A 571 -17.91 14.19 -47.67
N PHE A 572 -17.27 13.28 -46.94
CA PHE A 572 -16.41 13.59 -45.78
C PHE A 572 -15.26 12.59 -45.65
N ASN A 573 -14.19 12.99 -44.97
CA ASN A 573 -13.05 12.13 -44.62
C ASN A 573 -12.67 12.28 -43.14
N HIS A 574 -11.52 11.73 -42.73
CA HIS A 574 -11.01 11.80 -41.36
C HIS A 574 -10.75 13.21 -40.80
N ALA A 575 -10.77 14.28 -41.60
CA ALA A 575 -10.78 15.65 -41.08
C ALA A 575 -12.13 16.03 -40.42
N ASN A 576 -13.16 15.22 -40.65
CA ASN A 576 -14.55 15.34 -40.20
C ASN A 576 -15.25 16.61 -40.69
N ASN A 577 -14.91 17.07 -41.90
CA ASN A 577 -15.63 18.13 -42.60
C ASN A 577 -16.50 17.52 -43.71
N ILE A 578 -17.76 17.97 -43.81
CA ILE A 578 -18.70 17.57 -44.86
C ILE A 578 -18.69 18.63 -45.96
N VAL A 579 -18.54 18.19 -47.21
CA VAL A 579 -18.70 19.02 -48.41
C VAL A 579 -19.89 18.53 -49.23
N ARG A 580 -20.65 19.47 -49.82
CA ARG A 580 -21.83 19.20 -50.65
C ARG A 580 -21.60 19.69 -52.08
N SER A 581 -22.05 18.93 -53.06
CA SER A 581 -21.91 19.26 -54.49
C SER A 581 -22.90 20.32 -54.98
N ASN A 582 -22.70 20.73 -56.23
CA ASN A 582 -23.78 21.27 -57.07
C ASN A 582 -24.98 20.30 -57.14
N GLU A 583 -26.18 20.86 -57.33
CA GLU A 583 -27.37 20.07 -57.69
C GLU A 583 -27.42 19.86 -59.20
N VAL A 584 -27.70 18.63 -59.64
CA VAL A 584 -27.95 18.30 -61.05
C VAL A 584 -29.41 17.89 -61.22
N THR A 585 -30.07 18.42 -62.25
CA THR A 585 -31.46 18.05 -62.59
C THR A 585 -31.45 16.98 -63.67
N VAL A 586 -32.00 15.81 -63.35
CA VAL A 586 -32.18 14.67 -64.24
C VAL A 586 -33.63 14.64 -64.74
N GLU A 587 -33.81 14.66 -66.05
CA GLU A 587 -35.11 14.48 -66.73
C GLU A 587 -35.09 13.16 -67.51
N VAL A 588 -35.87 12.15 -67.09
CA VAL A 588 -35.93 10.87 -67.81
C VAL A 588 -37.01 10.94 -68.88
N ARG A 589 -36.59 10.89 -70.15
CA ARG A 589 -37.45 11.06 -71.32
C ARG A 589 -38.06 9.72 -71.76
N MET A 590 -39.32 9.72 -72.21
CA MET A 590 -39.93 8.49 -72.76
C MET A 590 -39.11 7.96 -73.94
N ALA A 591 -38.85 6.64 -73.92
CA ALA A 591 -38.04 5.95 -74.91
C ALA A 591 -38.55 6.15 -76.34
N VAL A 592 -37.63 6.23 -77.30
CA VAL A 592 -37.95 6.54 -78.71
C VAL A 592 -38.91 5.51 -79.31
N TRP A 593 -38.77 4.23 -78.94
CA TRP A 593 -39.66 3.16 -79.42
C TRP A 593 -41.11 3.33 -78.96
N LYS A 594 -41.35 3.85 -77.75
CA LYS A 594 -42.72 4.16 -77.25
C LYS A 594 -43.34 5.34 -78.00
N LYS A 595 -42.54 6.36 -78.33
CA LYS A 595 -42.96 7.48 -79.20
C LYS A 595 -43.30 7.00 -80.62
N ALA A 596 -42.47 6.11 -81.18
CA ALA A 596 -42.69 5.51 -82.48
C ALA A 596 -43.93 4.60 -82.50
N LEU A 597 -44.22 3.87 -81.41
CA LEU A 597 -45.45 3.08 -81.25
C LEU A 597 -46.70 3.97 -81.30
N ILE A 598 -46.71 5.07 -80.53
CA ILE A 598 -47.83 6.04 -80.53
C ILE A 598 -48.01 6.66 -81.93
N GLY A 599 -46.92 7.12 -82.54
CA GLY A 599 -46.94 7.68 -83.90
C GLY A 599 -47.42 6.67 -84.94
N GLY A 600 -46.94 5.43 -84.87
CA GLY A 600 -47.34 4.33 -85.74
C GLY A 600 -48.82 3.98 -85.62
N ILE A 601 -49.36 3.90 -84.39
CA ILE A 601 -50.79 3.68 -84.14
C ILE A 601 -51.62 4.83 -84.72
N CYS A 602 -51.20 6.09 -84.54
CA CYS A 602 -51.88 7.23 -85.16
C CYS A 602 -51.87 7.18 -86.70
N LEU A 603 -50.75 6.78 -87.30
CA LEU A 603 -50.61 6.62 -88.76
C LEU A 603 -51.46 5.45 -89.28
N LEU A 604 -51.60 4.37 -88.50
CA LEU A 604 -52.49 3.25 -88.80
C LEU A 604 -53.97 3.68 -88.75
N ILE A 605 -54.37 4.47 -87.74
CA ILE A 605 -55.72 5.06 -87.66
C ILE A 605 -55.99 5.97 -88.86
N VAL A 606 -55.03 6.82 -89.26
CA VAL A 606 -55.16 7.71 -90.43
C VAL A 606 -55.28 6.90 -91.73
N THR A 607 -54.48 5.86 -91.92
CA THR A 607 -54.58 5.02 -93.13
C THR A 607 -55.88 4.21 -93.19
N VAL A 608 -56.39 3.71 -92.06
CA VAL A 608 -57.73 3.10 -91.99
C VAL A 608 -58.82 4.10 -92.35
N LEU A 609 -58.78 5.33 -91.81
CA LEU A 609 -59.73 6.39 -92.17
C LEU A 609 -59.67 6.73 -93.67
N VAL A 610 -58.48 6.86 -94.24
CA VAL A 610 -58.29 7.11 -95.69
C VAL A 610 -58.78 5.95 -96.54
N LEU A 611 -58.62 4.69 -96.11
CA LEU A 611 -59.14 3.51 -96.82
C LEU A 611 -60.67 3.46 -96.78
N VAL A 612 -61.30 3.73 -95.63
CA VAL A 612 -62.77 3.83 -95.51
C VAL A 612 -63.31 4.92 -96.44
N PHE A 613 -62.67 6.10 -96.45
CA PHE A 613 -63.05 7.21 -97.32
C PHE A 613 -62.84 6.87 -98.81
N GLY A 614 -61.72 6.24 -99.16
CA GLY A 614 -61.39 5.83 -100.53
C GLY A 614 -62.34 4.77 -101.11
N LEU A 615 -62.75 3.80 -100.29
CA LEU A 615 -63.75 2.79 -100.67
C LEU A 615 -65.14 3.41 -100.87
N TYR A 616 -65.53 4.36 -100.01
CA TYR A 616 -66.77 5.12 -100.17
C TYR A 616 -66.84 5.83 -101.53
N PHE A 617 -65.78 6.57 -101.91
CA PHE A 617 -65.76 7.31 -103.17
C PHE A 617 -65.57 6.44 -104.43
N ARG A 618 -64.84 5.32 -104.35
CA ARG A 618 -64.67 4.41 -105.52
C ARG A 618 -65.96 3.70 -105.96
N SER A 619 -67.04 3.77 -105.19
CA SER A 619 -68.36 3.27 -105.59
C SER A 619 -69.06 4.09 -106.69
N LYS A 620 -68.58 5.31 -107.03
CA LYS A 620 -69.27 6.22 -107.97
C LYS A 620 -68.34 6.98 -108.92
N ARG A 621 -68.03 6.41 -110.11
CA ARG A 621 -68.10 7.09 -111.44
C ARG A 621 -67.56 6.21 -112.59
N VAL A 622 -67.99 6.52 -113.82
CA VAL A 622 -67.58 5.84 -115.06
C VAL A 622 -67.10 6.86 -116.12
N ARG A 623 -65.88 6.61 -116.61
CA ARG A 623 -65.30 6.81 -117.96
C ARG A 623 -65.88 7.85 -118.95
N VAL A 624 -65.00 8.71 -119.49
CA VAL A 624 -65.05 9.28 -120.86
C VAL A 624 -63.61 9.36 -121.41
N ASP A 625 -63.42 9.08 -122.70
CA ASP A 625 -62.19 9.15 -123.51
C ASP A 625 -62.49 10.03 -124.78
N ARG A 626 -61.61 10.67 -125.60
CA ARG A 626 -60.14 10.75 -125.77
C ARG A 626 -59.77 11.93 -126.72
N ALA A 627 -58.59 12.58 -126.63
CA ALA A 627 -58.02 13.47 -127.69
C ALA A 627 -56.47 13.61 -127.58
N ALA A 628 -55.74 13.89 -128.68
CA ALA A 628 -54.27 14.00 -128.77
C ALA A 628 -53.79 14.65 -130.10
N VAL A 629 -52.50 15.02 -130.26
CA VAL A 629 -51.74 15.06 -131.55
C VAL A 629 -50.22 15.37 -131.39
N SER A 630 -49.38 14.68 -132.18
CA SER A 630 -47.93 14.85 -132.58
C SER A 630 -46.83 15.31 -131.58
N VAL A 631 -45.62 14.72 -131.42
CA VAL A 631 -44.70 13.83 -132.20
C VAL A 631 -43.68 14.53 -133.13
N TRP A 632 -42.36 14.30 -132.88
CA TRP A 632 -41.30 13.88 -133.83
C TRP A 632 -40.06 13.33 -133.06
N SER A 633 -39.11 12.61 -133.71
CA SER A 633 -38.13 11.74 -133.00
C SER A 633 -36.76 11.55 -133.70
N GLU A 634 -35.71 11.26 -132.89
CA GLU A 634 -34.44 10.53 -133.18
C GLU A 634 -33.46 11.04 -134.27
N ARG A 635 -32.12 10.83 -134.18
CA ARG A 635 -31.38 9.63 -133.73
C ARG A 635 -29.96 9.92 -133.15
N LYS A 636 -29.17 8.85 -132.94
CA LYS A 636 -27.85 8.67 -132.22
C LYS A 636 -26.72 8.27 -133.23
N PRO A 637 -25.47 7.86 -132.84
CA PRO A 637 -24.61 8.14 -131.66
C PRO A 637 -23.11 8.42 -132.02
N GLU A 638 -22.24 8.51 -130.98
CA GLU A 638 -20.80 8.13 -130.85
C GLU A 638 -20.02 9.23 -130.10
N ALA A 639 -18.91 9.03 -129.38
CA ALA A 639 -18.26 7.94 -128.64
C ALA A 639 -16.97 8.58 -128.07
N GLY A 640 -16.53 8.24 -126.86
CA GLY A 640 -15.36 8.86 -126.21
C GLY A 640 -15.36 8.54 -124.72
N ASN A 641 -14.21 8.23 -124.14
CA ASN A 641 -14.11 7.38 -122.96
C ASN A 641 -13.15 7.93 -121.88
N ASP A 642 -13.35 7.43 -120.66
CA ASP A 642 -12.40 7.33 -119.55
C ASP A 642 -12.01 8.59 -118.73
N GLU A 643 -11.36 8.31 -117.60
CA GLU A 643 -11.37 9.07 -116.35
C GLU A 643 -9.97 9.63 -116.02
N GLU A 644 -9.87 10.65 -115.14
CA GLU A 644 -8.90 10.57 -114.04
C GLU A 644 -9.10 11.55 -112.85
N ASN A 645 -8.77 11.01 -111.66
CA ASN A 645 -8.07 11.59 -110.50
C ASN A 645 -8.49 12.91 -109.77
N SER A 646 -8.98 12.69 -108.54
CA SER A 646 -8.48 13.16 -107.22
C SER A 646 -8.22 14.64 -106.80
N MET A 647 -8.59 14.84 -105.51
CA MET A 647 -7.89 15.57 -104.43
C MET A 647 -7.88 17.12 -104.31
N MET A 648 -8.54 17.55 -103.22
CA MET A 648 -7.97 18.31 -102.08
C MET A 648 -8.11 19.86 -102.04
N SER A 649 -8.44 20.35 -100.83
CA SER A 649 -8.35 21.74 -100.33
C SER A 649 -9.32 22.78 -100.97
N ASN A 650 -9.75 23.86 -100.32
CA ASN A 650 -9.15 24.61 -99.20
C ASN A 650 -10.15 25.06 -98.09
N GLU A 651 -9.56 25.51 -96.99
CA GLU A 651 -10.04 26.52 -96.01
C GLU A 651 -10.37 27.89 -96.69
N PRO A 652 -10.92 28.96 -96.03
CA PRO A 652 -10.48 29.43 -94.69
C PRO A 652 -11.44 30.25 -93.77
N ASP A 653 -10.95 30.48 -92.53
CA ASP A 653 -10.91 31.75 -91.75
C ASP A 653 -12.14 32.56 -91.24
N VAL A 654 -11.97 33.09 -89.99
CA VAL A 654 -12.30 34.46 -89.49
C VAL A 654 -13.79 34.88 -89.27
N GLU A 655 -14.20 35.73 -88.30
CA GLU A 655 -13.68 36.16 -86.98
C GLU A 655 -14.74 36.99 -86.16
N TYR A 656 -15.03 36.59 -84.90
CA TYR A 656 -15.43 37.40 -83.71
C TYR A 656 -16.79 38.19 -83.56
N THR A 657 -17.04 38.57 -82.29
CA THR A 657 -17.86 39.69 -81.71
C THR A 657 -19.39 39.64 -81.55
N GLU A 658 -19.83 39.16 -80.36
CA GLU A 658 -20.39 39.95 -79.21
C GLU A 658 -21.71 40.78 -79.31
N VAL A 659 -22.28 41.13 -78.13
CA VAL A 659 -23.08 42.35 -77.75
C VAL A 659 -24.51 42.14 -77.12
N VAL A 660 -24.57 42.28 -75.78
CA VAL A 660 -25.63 42.93 -74.94
C VAL A 660 -27.07 42.34 -74.76
N HIS A 661 -27.34 41.77 -73.56
CA HIS A 661 -28.20 42.24 -72.41
C HIS A 661 -29.47 43.12 -72.68
N PRO A 662 -30.51 43.25 -71.79
CA PRO A 662 -30.46 43.18 -70.30
C PRO A 662 -31.71 42.70 -69.47
N ARG A 663 -31.55 42.59 -68.12
CA ARG A 663 -32.56 42.73 -67.00
C ARG A 663 -33.71 41.69 -66.90
N SER A 664 -34.29 41.32 -65.74
CA SER A 664 -34.06 41.52 -64.27
C SER A 664 -35.00 40.54 -63.49
N ALA A 665 -35.24 40.46 -62.17
CA ALA A 665 -35.01 41.31 -60.97
C ALA A 665 -35.05 40.49 -59.64
N ASP A 666 -34.94 41.17 -58.48
CA ASP A 666 -35.01 40.69 -57.07
C ASP A 666 -36.42 41.02 -56.44
N PRO A 667 -36.83 40.77 -55.15
CA PRO A 667 -36.13 40.16 -54.00
C PRO A 667 -36.90 39.20 -53.02
N ALA A 668 -36.12 38.40 -52.28
CA ALA A 668 -36.21 37.97 -50.85
C ALA A 668 -37.52 37.50 -50.12
N ARG A 669 -37.41 36.39 -49.34
CA ARG A 669 -37.85 36.24 -47.91
C ARG A 669 -37.42 34.91 -47.22
N VAL A 670 -37.30 34.92 -45.88
CA VAL A 670 -36.66 33.94 -44.94
C VAL A 670 -37.17 34.27 -43.48
N PRO A 671 -37.11 33.45 -42.37
CA PRO A 671 -36.86 32.00 -42.07
C PRO A 671 -37.98 31.29 -41.21
N LEU A 672 -37.81 30.01 -40.77
CA LEU A 672 -37.83 29.51 -39.33
C LEU A 672 -38.24 28.03 -39.02
N ARG A 673 -37.25 27.22 -38.57
CA ARG A 673 -37.18 26.30 -37.39
C ARG A 673 -38.14 25.09 -37.07
N LYS A 674 -37.47 23.92 -36.95
CA LYS A 674 -37.42 22.90 -35.82
C LYS A 674 -38.52 21.84 -35.55
N GLY A 675 -38.03 20.60 -35.33
CA GLY A 675 -38.58 19.43 -34.59
C GLY A 675 -37.91 18.12 -35.09
N THR A 676 -37.14 17.30 -34.34
CA THR A 676 -37.44 16.36 -33.21
C THR A 676 -38.29 15.13 -33.61
N ASP A 677 -37.89 13.84 -33.46
CA ASP A 677 -36.60 13.19 -33.07
C ASP A 677 -36.24 12.00 -34.03
N THR A 678 -35.97 10.69 -33.76
CA THR A 678 -35.97 9.70 -32.62
C THR A 678 -35.13 8.46 -33.11
N VAL A 679 -34.08 7.95 -32.44
CA VAL A 679 -33.98 6.86 -31.39
C VAL A 679 -33.74 5.39 -31.88
N TYR A 680 -32.74 4.72 -31.26
CA TYR A 680 -32.31 3.28 -31.34
C TYR A 680 -31.82 2.73 -32.71
N SER A 681 -31.03 1.64 -32.83
CA SER A 681 -30.49 0.62 -31.89
C SER A 681 -29.11 0.06 -32.33
N GLU A 682 -28.30 -0.47 -31.40
CA GLU A 682 -27.13 -1.34 -31.71
C GLU A 682 -27.46 -2.84 -31.58
N LEU A 683 -26.79 -3.69 -32.37
CA LEU A 683 -26.56 -5.13 -32.10
C LEU A 683 -25.40 -5.66 -32.98
N GLN A 684 -24.92 -6.87 -32.69
CA GLN A 684 -23.48 -7.22 -32.75
C GLN A 684 -23.20 -8.58 -33.42
N ASN A 685 -22.09 -8.73 -34.17
CA ASN A 685 -21.10 -9.85 -34.09
C ASN A 685 -20.12 -10.00 -35.30
N SER A 686 -18.84 -10.26 -34.98
CA SER A 686 -17.86 -11.27 -35.50
C SER A 686 -17.73 -11.61 -37.01
N PRO A 687 -16.54 -12.02 -37.55
CA PRO A 687 -15.63 -13.02 -36.92
C PRO A 687 -14.08 -12.99 -37.13
N HIS A 688 -13.40 -13.67 -36.19
CA HIS A 688 -12.17 -14.53 -36.22
C HIS A 688 -10.89 -14.26 -37.06
N GLY A 689 -9.74 -14.57 -36.44
CA GLY A 689 -8.42 -14.88 -37.06
C GLY A 689 -7.23 -14.10 -36.44
N ALA A 690 -6.59 -14.44 -35.30
CA ALA A 690 -5.98 -15.68 -34.78
C ALA A 690 -4.46 -15.84 -35.09
N ALA A 691 -3.57 -15.55 -34.11
CA ALA A 691 -2.27 -16.21 -33.89
C ALA A 691 -1.51 -15.66 -32.63
N ASP A 692 -1.19 -16.56 -31.71
CA ASP A 692 -0.06 -16.71 -30.76
C ASP A 692 0.46 -15.61 -29.79
N HIS A 693 0.35 -16.03 -28.51
CA HIS A 693 0.91 -15.56 -27.24
C HIS A 693 2.40 -15.20 -27.15
N HIS A 694 2.73 -14.35 -26.15
CA HIS A 694 3.56 -14.78 -25.00
C HIS A 694 3.20 -13.99 -23.71
N ASP A 695 3.62 -14.51 -22.56
CA ASP A 695 3.18 -14.14 -21.20
C ASP A 695 3.38 -12.68 -20.75
N TYR A 696 2.47 -12.25 -19.85
CA TYR A 696 2.74 -11.28 -18.79
C TYR A 696 2.09 -11.76 -17.50
N GLY A 697 2.89 -11.95 -16.44
CA GLY A 697 2.42 -12.51 -15.17
C GLY A 697 1.56 -11.55 -14.35
N SER A 698 0.44 -12.03 -13.82
CA SER A 698 -0.42 -11.32 -12.88
C SER A 698 0.05 -11.50 -11.43
N VAL A 699 0.05 -10.42 -10.65
CA VAL A 699 0.34 -10.46 -9.20
C VAL A 699 -0.94 -10.81 -8.44
N GLU A 700 -0.86 -11.78 -7.53
CA GLU A 700 -1.94 -12.12 -6.59
C GLU A 700 -1.41 -12.12 -5.15
N TYR A 701 -2.26 -11.68 -4.21
CA TYR A 701 -1.91 -11.51 -2.80
C TYR A 701 -2.31 -12.75 -1.99
N ALA A 702 -1.42 -13.20 -1.10
CA ALA A 702 -1.75 -14.21 -0.10
C ALA A 702 -1.16 -13.81 1.27
N GLU A 703 -2.03 -13.40 2.20
CA GLU A 703 -1.71 -13.38 3.63
C GLU A 703 -1.99 -14.76 4.22
N LEU A 704 -1.07 -15.30 5.03
CA LEU A 704 -1.39 -16.34 6.02
C LEU A 704 -0.29 -16.44 7.08
N ASN A 705 -0.70 -16.42 8.35
CA ASN A 705 0.18 -16.62 9.50
C ASN A 705 0.52 -18.11 9.69
N GLY A 706 1.72 -18.39 10.21
CA GLY A 706 2.11 -19.73 10.64
C GLY A 706 3.45 -19.74 11.36
N GLU A 707 3.44 -19.93 12.68
CA GLU A 707 4.64 -20.18 13.47
C GLU A 707 5.16 -21.62 13.21
N GLN A 708 6.48 -21.82 13.10
CA GLN A 708 7.11 -22.89 13.87
C GLN A 708 8.64 -22.75 14.04
N SER A 709 9.15 -23.59 14.94
CA SER A 709 10.43 -23.43 15.65
C SER A 709 11.60 -24.22 15.06
N GLU A 710 12.80 -23.91 15.56
CA GLU A 710 14.05 -24.60 15.24
C GLU A 710 14.03 -26.10 15.55
N SER A 711 14.72 -26.90 14.74
CA SER A 711 15.37 -28.14 15.20
C SER A 711 16.61 -28.44 14.37
N SER A 712 17.79 -28.40 14.98
CA SER A 712 19.04 -28.76 14.32
C SER A 712 19.29 -30.26 14.33
N GLN A 713 19.61 -30.87 13.18
CA GLN A 713 20.31 -32.15 13.12
C GLN A 713 21.52 -32.06 12.20
N HIS A 714 22.57 -32.81 12.55
CA HIS A 714 23.92 -32.64 12.05
C HIS A 714 24.50 -34.01 11.72
N HIS A 715 24.95 -34.23 10.49
CA HIS A 715 25.67 -35.44 10.08
C HIS A 715 26.75 -35.10 9.06
N PRO A 716 28.05 -35.26 9.38
CA PRO A 716 29.14 -35.02 8.45
C PRO A 716 29.39 -36.25 7.56
N GLN A 717 29.77 -36.02 6.30
CA GLN A 717 30.38 -37.07 5.47
C GLN A 717 31.89 -37.10 5.68
N VAL A 718 32.45 -38.31 5.66
CA VAL A 718 33.88 -38.58 5.68
C VAL A 718 34.39 -38.66 4.25
N ASN A 719 35.56 -38.08 3.99
CA ASN A 719 36.49 -38.69 3.04
C ASN A 719 37.95 -38.44 3.46
N SER A 720 38.80 -39.41 3.16
CA SER A 720 40.18 -39.48 3.67
C SER A 720 41.20 -39.20 2.56
N TYR A 721 42.32 -38.58 2.91
CA TYR A 721 43.61 -38.91 2.30
C TYR A 721 44.71 -38.82 3.37
N GLN A 722 45.74 -39.64 3.20
CA GLN A 722 46.80 -39.89 4.17
C GLN A 722 48.02 -39.00 3.94
N ASP A 723 48.78 -38.72 5.00
CA ASP A 723 50.22 -38.98 4.99
C ASP A 723 50.79 -39.02 6.42
N LEU A 724 51.87 -39.78 6.61
CA LEU A 724 52.61 -39.98 7.86
C LEU A 724 54.11 -40.15 7.54
N PRO A 725 55.00 -39.60 8.38
CA PRO A 725 56.20 -40.36 8.77
C PRO A 725 56.29 -40.64 10.27
N GLU A 726 57.18 -41.58 10.63
CA GLU A 726 57.38 -42.10 11.99
C GLU A 726 58.34 -41.24 12.86
N PRO A 727 58.31 -41.40 14.21
CA PRO A 727 59.20 -40.69 15.13
C PRO A 727 60.43 -41.51 15.57
N VAL A 728 61.59 -40.86 15.71
CA VAL A 728 62.74 -41.30 16.52
C VAL A 728 63.43 -40.06 17.11
N ASP A 729 63.91 -40.17 18.35
CA ASP A 729 64.62 -39.18 19.20
C ASP A 729 63.83 -37.92 19.63
#